data_AF-A0A8W8M4C1-F1
#
_entry.id   AF-A0A8W8M4C1-F1
#
_cell.length_a   1.000
_cell.length_b   1.000
_cell.length_c   1.000
_cell.angle_alpha   90.00
_cell.angle_beta   90.00
_cell.angle_gamma   90.00
#
_symmetry.space_group_name_H-M   'P 1'
#
loop_
_entity.id
_entity.type
_entity.pdbx_description
1 polymer ?
#
loop_
_entity_poly.entity_id
_entity_poly.type
_entity_poly.pdbx_seq_one_letter_code
_entity_poly.pdbx_strand_id
1 'polypeptide(L)'
;MNGAHTPNVNITQNGEVSYSAIPTMPSSTHSSNQMSLSQGIGQMSMTDVNLEQALDRIQELHRENNELRDYLKDNNEKMKLQYQNLSEWKEKIRVNNARNKEKFDQTKEVVQTMTRENAELKAQVSAKATELQQLQRSVVEMDSDLRSKQEALTELRKTVEEMRQSTGGQAGGRSPDFLDAVLVNHDSGETAAIKKENVLLKTQISELENKVKQFRENNDSLMRDLDSYKTVKQELQENNAKLERENTELGQRIEGLLNENKGMKSETRMLRNRVEEVEQQMSRVQASAVSTEEDRKTQAAEMAQTELGDLRQRLKQKDEEIAYYKEQQQHHISDLTKQHQQQRQELLQQLDCLQHELQQTKDEQTKAYTSDVQSLRSQVLTLISQVTESQNKLEAANDALEKKSGRLQELEHSSAVQHEEFQRQRAQDAGLVETLRLSLKSYEDALNAERKEHQNTKKTSVELRQSFNQLVSDHKNLSEKYDNVRMQEQSGCTETEKQKLLDQIGRLTAQVYAGEEAINYREEKLKKVEEENKKIKEELNNVVPVLRAQAEVWKSDFDAERDSRERLHAEKSQLENELKQLQLRNQQLLDEMENFSKRQFQEMQQRHANQGFQHSLQQHLRVGQQNHGSPYQPPTYTTQSYPGPAAGAGAVYDNRSTNMTMGQSHGGSQEGEELQQFECPKCNQTCPDMDTLQIHVLDCIDQDMT
;
A
#
# COMPACT_ATOMS: atom_id res chain seq x y z
N MET A 1 0.33 19.44 71.50
CA MET A 1 0.91 18.09 71.55
C MET A 1 0.68 17.46 70.17
N ASN A 2 1.47 17.84 69.16
CA ASN A 2 2.72 17.23 68.68
C ASN A 2 2.59 15.78 68.20
N GLY A 3 2.81 15.56 66.90
CA GLY A 3 3.09 14.25 66.31
C GLY A 3 2.66 14.04 64.86
N ALA A 4 3.09 14.87 63.91
CA ALA A 4 2.95 14.61 62.47
C ALA A 4 4.26 14.00 61.93
N HIS A 5 4.19 12.86 61.23
CA HIS A 5 5.31 12.31 60.48
C HIS A 5 5.05 12.41 58.97
N THR A 6 5.74 13.36 58.35
CA THR A 6 5.98 13.52 56.92
C THR A 6 7.14 12.62 56.46
N PRO A 7 7.11 12.03 55.25
CA PRO A 7 8.29 11.42 54.67
C PRO A 7 9.23 12.49 54.09
N ASN A 8 10.51 12.22 54.28
CA ASN A 8 11.63 13.15 54.16
C ASN A 8 11.98 13.43 52.69
N VAL A 9 11.94 14.71 52.29
CA VAL A 9 12.48 15.22 51.02
C VAL A 9 13.78 15.94 51.36
N ASN A 10 14.92 15.40 50.90
CA ASN A 10 16.20 16.09 51.00
C ASN A 10 16.46 16.89 49.73
N ILE A 11 16.49 18.22 49.86
CA ILE A 11 16.89 19.19 48.82
C ILE A 11 18.29 19.66 49.20
N THR A 12 19.28 19.47 48.32
CA THR A 12 20.59 20.14 48.44
C THR A 12 20.63 21.40 47.58
N GLN A 13 21.36 22.40 48.08
CA GLN A 13 21.21 23.82 47.76
C GLN A 13 21.87 24.28 46.46
N ASN A 14 22.20 23.37 45.51
CA ASN A 14 22.86 23.70 44.24
C ASN A 14 22.16 23.12 42.99
N GLY A 15 20.85 22.83 43.04
CA GLY A 15 20.04 22.66 41.82
C GLY A 15 20.36 21.47 40.90
N GLU A 16 21.24 20.54 41.29
CA GLU A 16 21.46 19.29 40.53
C GLU A 16 20.59 18.16 41.07
N VAL A 17 19.68 17.66 40.23
CA VAL A 17 18.92 16.44 40.51
C VAL A 17 19.83 15.24 40.23
N SER A 18 20.42 14.68 41.28
CA SER A 18 21.10 13.39 41.22
C SER A 18 20.07 12.27 41.04
N TYR A 19 20.12 11.55 39.92
CA TYR A 19 19.42 10.28 39.77
C TYR A 19 20.08 9.24 40.67
N SER A 20 19.36 8.73 41.66
CA SER A 20 19.76 7.53 42.40
C SER A 20 20.01 6.40 41.40
N ALA A 21 21.24 5.89 41.39
CA ALA A 21 21.63 4.74 40.60
C ALA A 21 20.64 3.58 40.81
N ILE A 22 20.18 3.02 39.71
CA ILE A 22 19.46 1.75 39.66
C ILE A 22 20.30 0.71 40.42
N PRO A 23 19.74 -0.10 41.32
CA PRO A 23 20.47 -1.20 41.95
C PRO A 23 21.07 -2.09 40.86
N THR A 24 22.39 -2.24 40.89
CA THR A 24 23.11 -3.20 40.06
C THR A 24 22.51 -4.58 40.29
N MET A 25 22.13 -5.24 39.20
CA MET A 25 21.65 -6.62 39.21
C MET A 25 22.61 -7.49 40.04
N PRO A 26 22.12 -8.43 40.87
CA PRO A 26 22.99 -9.36 41.54
C PRO A 26 23.74 -10.16 40.49
N SER A 27 25.07 -10.15 40.57
CA SER A 27 25.94 -11.06 39.83
C SER A 27 25.42 -12.47 40.03
N SER A 28 24.87 -13.05 38.98
CA SER A 28 24.49 -14.46 38.95
C SER A 28 25.75 -15.27 39.20
N THR A 29 25.83 -15.78 40.42
CA THR A 29 26.70 -16.88 40.83
C THR A 29 26.67 -17.95 39.75
N HIS A 30 27.86 -18.31 39.27
CA HIS A 30 28.11 -19.49 38.45
C HIS A 30 27.34 -20.69 39.01
N SER A 31 26.20 -20.99 38.39
CA SER A 31 25.54 -22.27 38.55
C SER A 31 26.24 -23.23 37.60
N SER A 32 26.89 -24.20 38.21
CA SER A 32 27.57 -25.33 37.58
C SER A 32 26.67 -26.03 36.58
N ASN A 33 26.78 -25.65 35.30
CA ASN A 33 26.41 -26.53 34.20
C ASN A 33 27.71 -26.93 33.49
N GLN A 34 28.31 -27.99 34.03
CA GLN A 34 29.25 -28.83 33.30
C GLN A 34 28.54 -29.41 32.08
N MET A 35 28.55 -28.69 30.96
CA MET A 35 28.53 -29.35 29.66
C MET A 35 29.97 -29.39 29.17
N SER A 36 30.55 -30.57 29.36
CA SER A 36 31.73 -31.15 28.72
C SER A 36 32.24 -30.34 27.51
N LEU A 37 33.16 -29.41 27.77
CA LEU A 37 34.05 -28.85 26.76
C LEU A 37 35.39 -29.62 26.75
N SER A 38 35.29 -30.95 26.87
CA SER A 38 36.44 -31.88 26.85
C SER A 38 36.27 -33.02 25.85
N GLN A 39 35.22 -33.02 25.03
CA GLN A 39 35.08 -33.95 23.91
C GLN A 39 35.53 -33.25 22.62
N GLY A 40 36.83 -33.32 22.35
CA GLY A 40 37.41 -32.80 21.11
C GLY A 40 38.94 -32.71 21.10
N ILE A 41 39.63 -32.91 22.23
CA ILE A 41 41.11 -32.88 22.30
C ILE A 41 41.61 -34.15 22.97
N GLY A 42 41.20 -35.30 22.44
CA GLY A 42 41.56 -36.59 22.99
C GLY A 42 41.36 -37.70 21.99
N GLN A 43 42.16 -37.70 20.92
CA GLN A 43 42.66 -38.86 20.16
C GLN A 43 43.23 -38.40 18.81
N MET A 44 44.47 -37.92 18.81
CA MET A 44 45.37 -38.15 17.68
C MET A 44 46.74 -38.48 18.27
N SER A 45 47.26 -39.66 17.90
CA SER A 45 48.61 -40.10 18.27
C SER A 45 49.62 -39.11 17.70
N MET A 46 50.56 -38.65 18.52
CA MET A 46 51.61 -37.68 18.17
C MET A 46 52.70 -38.24 17.24
N THR A 47 52.45 -39.35 16.54
CA THR A 47 53.46 -40.04 15.72
C THR A 47 53.20 -40.03 14.23
N ASP A 48 52.06 -39.55 13.73
CA ASP A 48 51.79 -39.48 12.28
C ASP A 48 51.05 -38.19 11.89
N VAL A 49 51.64 -37.03 12.23
CA VAL A 49 51.25 -35.74 11.64
C VAL A 49 52.42 -35.22 10.82
N ASN A 50 52.27 -35.23 9.50
CA ASN A 50 53.19 -34.58 8.58
C ASN A 50 53.23 -33.07 8.92
N LEU A 51 54.41 -32.44 8.90
CA LEU A 51 54.59 -30.99 9.10
C LEU A 51 53.62 -30.16 8.25
N GLU A 52 53.30 -30.62 7.04
CA GLU A 52 52.34 -30.02 6.12
C GLU A 52 50.91 -30.02 6.68
N GLN A 53 50.44 -31.14 7.24
CA GLN A 53 49.12 -31.24 7.86
C GLN A 53 49.00 -30.38 9.13
N ALA A 54 50.09 -30.23 9.88
CA ALA A 54 50.15 -29.31 11.02
C ALA A 54 50.08 -27.84 10.56
N LEU A 55 50.76 -27.50 9.46
CA LEU A 55 50.73 -26.16 8.87
C LEU A 55 49.33 -25.80 8.34
N ASP A 56 48.67 -26.72 7.63
CA ASP A 56 47.30 -26.51 7.14
C ASP A 56 46.32 -26.31 8.29
N ARG A 57 46.45 -27.08 9.37
CA ARG A 57 45.60 -26.90 10.55
C ARG A 57 45.83 -25.56 11.23
N ILE A 58 47.07 -25.07 11.28
CA ILE A 58 47.39 -23.73 11.83
C ILE A 58 46.81 -22.63 10.93
N GLN A 59 46.89 -22.77 9.61
CA GLN A 59 46.30 -21.81 8.67
C GLN A 59 44.78 -21.75 8.81
N GLU A 60 44.13 -22.90 8.95
CA GLU A 60 42.68 -22.97 9.16
C GLU A 60 42.27 -22.34 10.49
N LEU A 61 43.02 -22.60 11.57
CA LEU A 61 42.80 -21.94 12.86
C LEU A 61 43.00 -20.42 12.78
N HIS A 62 43.95 -19.95 11.96
CA HIS A 62 44.12 -18.51 11.70
C HIS A 62 42.94 -17.91 10.94
N ARG A 63 42.40 -18.62 9.95
CA ARG A 63 41.20 -18.21 9.21
C ARG A 63 40.00 -18.12 10.13
N GLU A 64 39.73 -19.17 10.92
CA GLU A 64 38.68 -19.20 11.93
C GLU A 64 38.84 -18.05 12.95
N ASN A 65 40.07 -17.77 13.42
CA ASN A 65 40.32 -16.65 14.32
C ASN A 65 40.01 -15.28 13.70
N ASN A 66 40.36 -15.10 12.42
CA ASN A 66 40.08 -13.87 11.70
C ASN A 66 38.58 -13.67 11.51
N GLU A 67 37.85 -14.73 11.16
CA GLU A 67 36.39 -14.70 11.02
C GLU A 67 35.70 -14.40 12.36
N LEU A 68 36.16 -15.00 13.46
CA LEU A 68 35.65 -14.68 14.80
C LEU A 68 35.93 -13.23 15.19
N ARG A 69 37.10 -12.70 14.84
CA ARG A 69 37.45 -11.30 15.11
C ARG A 69 36.56 -10.34 14.32
N ASP A 70 36.33 -10.63 13.04
CA ASP A 70 35.47 -9.79 12.19
C ASP A 70 34.02 -9.87 12.64
N TYR A 71 33.53 -11.06 13.02
CA TYR A 71 32.20 -11.23 13.62
C TYR A 71 32.05 -10.46 14.94
N LEU A 72 33.06 -10.48 15.82
CA LEU A 72 33.06 -9.70 17.04
C LEU A 72 33.07 -8.19 16.76
N LYS A 73 33.79 -7.75 15.73
CA LYS A 73 33.81 -6.35 15.30
C LYS A 73 32.43 -5.90 14.81
N ASP A 74 31.80 -6.69 13.94
CA ASP A 74 30.45 -6.42 13.43
C ASP A 74 29.41 -6.42 14.56
N ASN A 75 29.52 -7.34 15.52
CA ASN A 75 28.64 -7.38 16.68
C ASN A 75 28.82 -6.13 17.55
N ASN A 76 30.07 -5.72 17.81
CA ASN A 76 30.37 -4.50 18.56
C ASN A 76 29.83 -3.25 17.85
N GLU A 77 29.92 -3.16 16.52
CA GLU A 77 29.35 -2.06 15.74
C GLU A 77 27.82 -2.03 15.82
N LYS A 78 27.15 -3.19 15.67
CA LYS A 78 25.69 -3.31 15.86
C LYS A 78 25.28 -2.90 17.28
N MET A 79 26.03 -3.33 18.29
CA MET A 79 25.76 -2.98 19.68
C MET A 79 25.92 -1.48 19.92
N LYS A 80 26.95 -0.85 19.34
CA LYS A 80 27.15 0.60 19.39
C LYS A 80 25.98 1.35 18.75
N LEU A 81 25.50 0.89 17.60
CA LEU A 81 24.33 1.47 16.93
C LEU A 81 23.06 1.32 17.79
N GLN A 82 22.85 0.17 18.43
CA GLN A 82 21.73 -0.03 19.35
C GLN A 82 21.82 0.90 20.57
N TYR A 83 23.00 1.09 21.15
CA TYR A 83 23.19 2.05 22.25
C TYR A 83 22.91 3.49 21.82
N GLN A 84 23.33 3.86 20.61
CA GLN A 84 23.04 5.18 20.05
C GLN A 84 21.53 5.38 19.86
N ASN A 85 20.84 4.42 19.24
CA ASN A 85 19.39 4.47 19.06
C ASN A 85 18.64 4.53 20.40
N LEU A 86 19.07 3.77 21.41
CA LEU A 86 18.49 3.80 22.75
C LEU A 86 18.73 5.17 23.42
N SER A 87 19.90 5.77 23.22
CA SER A 87 20.23 7.10 23.73
C SER A 87 19.35 8.18 23.09
N GLU A 88 19.21 8.16 21.76
CA GLU A 88 18.33 9.08 21.03
C GLU A 88 16.86 8.91 21.43
N TRP A 89 16.40 7.67 21.62
CA TRP A 89 15.05 7.39 22.09
C TRP A 89 14.81 7.93 23.51
N LYS A 90 15.77 7.73 24.43
CA LYS A 90 15.72 8.30 25.79
C LYS A 90 15.67 9.83 25.74
N GLU A 91 16.46 10.45 24.87
CA GLU A 91 16.47 11.91 24.71
C GLU A 91 15.15 12.44 24.14
N LYS A 92 14.57 11.75 23.15
CA LYS A 92 13.23 12.07 22.62
C LYS A 92 12.15 11.99 23.70
N ILE A 93 12.19 10.97 24.55
CA ILE A 93 11.27 10.84 25.69
C ILE A 93 11.48 11.99 26.68
N ARG A 94 12.72 12.32 27.01
CA ARG A 94 13.06 13.41 27.93
C ARG A 94 12.49 14.74 27.44
N VAL A 95 12.71 15.08 26.16
CA VAL A 95 12.20 16.30 25.53
C VAL A 95 10.67 16.31 25.49
N ASN A 96 10.03 15.20 25.12
CA ASN A 96 8.57 15.11 25.09
C ASN A 96 7.95 15.29 26.49
N ASN A 97 8.53 14.64 27.50
CA ASN A 97 8.09 14.79 28.90
C ASN A 97 8.28 16.23 29.40
N ALA A 98 9.39 16.89 29.05
CA ALA A 98 9.62 18.29 29.39
C ALA A 98 8.57 19.21 28.76
N ARG A 99 8.26 19.03 27.47
CA ARG A 99 7.22 19.78 26.77
C ARG A 99 5.82 19.52 27.34
N ASN A 100 5.50 18.28 27.68
CA ASN A 100 4.22 17.96 28.30
C ASN A 100 4.10 18.61 29.69
N LYS A 101 5.16 18.55 30.49
CA LYS A 101 5.22 19.24 31.79
C LYS A 101 4.97 20.74 31.65
N GLU A 102 5.62 21.40 30.68
CA GLU A 102 5.40 22.81 30.39
C GLU A 102 3.94 23.12 30.04
N LYS A 103 3.31 22.30 29.18
CA LYS A 103 1.88 22.45 28.85
C LYS A 103 0.97 22.25 30.06
N PHE A 104 1.30 21.30 30.94
CA PHE A 104 0.56 21.08 32.19
C PHE A 104 0.71 22.29 33.12
N ASP A 105 1.91 22.85 33.24
CA ASP A 105 2.16 24.02 34.08
C ASP A 105 1.39 25.24 33.55
N GLN A 106 1.38 25.47 32.23
CA GLN A 106 0.58 26.52 31.59
C GLN A 106 -0.93 26.31 31.83
N THR A 107 -1.43 25.08 31.64
CA THR A 107 -2.86 24.77 31.87
C THR A 107 -3.23 24.98 33.34
N LYS A 108 -2.36 24.55 34.27
CA LYS A 108 -2.54 24.75 35.70
C LYS A 108 -2.58 26.23 36.06
N GLU A 109 -1.72 27.06 35.46
CA GLU A 109 -1.72 28.51 35.67
C GLU A 109 -3.04 29.13 35.23
N VAL A 110 -3.55 28.78 34.04
CA VAL A 110 -4.85 29.25 33.54
C VAL A 110 -5.98 28.84 34.48
N VAL A 111 -6.02 27.57 34.91
CA VAL A 111 -7.03 27.08 35.85
C VAL A 111 -6.95 27.81 37.19
N GLN A 112 -5.75 28.08 37.71
CA GLN A 112 -5.58 28.84 38.95
C GLN A 112 -6.08 30.27 38.80
N THR A 113 -5.81 30.93 37.68
CA THR A 113 -6.30 32.28 37.39
C THR A 113 -7.83 32.30 37.32
N MET A 114 -8.44 31.41 36.54
CA MET A 114 -9.90 31.28 36.48
C MET A 114 -10.52 30.93 37.84
N THR A 115 -9.82 30.17 38.68
CA THR A 115 -10.30 29.82 40.03
C THR A 115 -10.25 31.04 40.96
N ARG A 116 -9.20 31.87 40.88
CA ARG A 116 -9.11 33.13 41.63
C ARG A 116 -10.21 34.09 41.19
N GLU A 117 -10.37 34.29 39.89
CA GLU A 117 -11.42 35.16 39.34
C GLU A 117 -12.81 34.68 39.75
N ASN A 118 -13.09 33.36 39.67
CA ASN A 118 -14.36 32.81 40.15
C ASN A 118 -14.57 32.98 41.65
N ALA A 119 -13.51 32.88 42.47
CA ALA A 119 -13.61 33.12 43.90
C ALA A 119 -13.88 34.60 44.20
N GLU A 120 -13.24 35.50 43.46
CA GLU A 120 -13.43 36.94 43.58
C GLU A 120 -14.83 37.37 43.16
N LEU A 121 -15.31 36.89 42.01
CA LEU A 121 -16.68 37.12 41.55
C LEU A 121 -17.70 36.57 42.55
N LYS A 122 -17.48 35.38 43.12
CA LYS A 122 -18.37 34.83 44.17
C LYS A 122 -18.36 35.70 45.43
N ALA A 123 -17.21 36.25 45.83
CA ALA A 123 -17.11 37.15 46.97
C ALA A 123 -17.83 38.49 46.70
N GLN A 124 -17.71 39.02 45.48
CA GLN A 124 -18.45 40.22 45.08
C GLN A 124 -19.96 39.97 45.08
N VAL A 125 -20.42 38.83 44.55
CA VAL A 125 -21.84 38.46 44.55
C VAL A 125 -22.36 38.28 45.98
N SER A 126 -21.60 37.63 46.87
CA SER A 126 -22.03 37.45 48.26
C SER A 126 -22.08 38.77 49.03
N ALA A 127 -21.12 39.67 48.80
CA ALA A 127 -21.13 41.02 49.37
C ALA A 127 -22.32 41.85 48.88
N LYS A 128 -22.66 41.75 47.59
CA LYS A 128 -23.86 42.41 47.04
C LYS A 128 -25.15 41.81 47.58
N ALA A 129 -25.19 40.50 47.80
CA ALA A 129 -26.34 39.83 48.41
C ALA A 129 -26.57 40.27 49.86
N THR A 130 -25.51 40.40 50.67
CA THR A 130 -25.63 40.91 52.05
C THR A 130 -26.03 42.39 52.08
N GLU A 131 -25.49 43.21 51.17
CA GLU A 131 -25.91 44.60 51.00
C GLU A 131 -27.42 44.70 50.69
N LEU A 132 -27.90 43.93 49.70
CA LEU A 132 -29.33 43.82 49.37
C LEU A 132 -30.17 43.40 50.57
N GLN A 133 -29.72 42.42 51.35
CA GLN A 133 -30.48 41.92 52.49
C GLN A 133 -30.59 42.95 53.62
N GLN A 134 -29.51 43.70 53.88
CA GLN A 134 -29.52 44.78 54.87
C GLN A 134 -30.49 45.89 54.47
N LEU A 135 -30.55 46.16 53.18
CA LEU A 135 -31.35 47.23 52.64
C LEU A 135 -32.82 46.85 52.51
N GLN A 136 -33.11 45.59 52.22
CA GLN A 136 -34.46 45.04 52.31
C GLN A 136 -35.01 45.13 53.75
N ARG A 137 -34.17 44.91 54.78
CA ARG A 137 -34.58 45.17 56.18
C ARG A 137 -34.89 46.65 56.43
N SER A 138 -34.05 47.55 55.92
CA SER A 138 -34.28 48.99 56.05
C SER A 138 -35.58 49.45 55.37
N VAL A 139 -35.93 48.88 54.20
CA VAL A 139 -37.21 49.17 53.53
C VAL A 139 -38.39 48.66 54.36
N VAL A 140 -38.30 47.47 54.95
CA VAL A 140 -39.36 46.94 55.82
C VAL A 140 -39.56 47.83 57.06
N GLU A 141 -38.49 48.33 57.66
CA GLU A 141 -38.57 49.29 58.77
C GLU A 141 -39.23 50.60 58.33
N MET A 142 -38.83 51.16 57.18
CA MET A 142 -39.46 52.37 56.63
C MET A 142 -40.95 52.17 56.30
N ASP A 143 -41.34 51.02 55.75
CA ASP A 143 -42.75 50.72 55.46
C ASP A 143 -43.58 50.53 56.74
N SER A 144 -42.96 50.08 57.84
CA SER A 144 -43.59 50.04 59.16
C SER A 144 -43.83 51.46 59.69
N ASP A 145 -42.83 52.33 59.60
CA ASP A 145 -42.93 53.73 60.03
C ASP A 145 -43.94 54.51 59.19
N LEU A 146 -43.96 54.30 57.87
CA LEU A 146 -44.91 54.96 56.97
C LEU A 146 -46.35 54.57 57.31
N ARG A 147 -46.60 53.30 57.64
CA ARG A 147 -47.91 52.82 58.09
C ARG A 147 -48.33 53.48 59.39
N SER A 148 -47.44 53.55 60.38
CA SER A 148 -47.71 54.26 61.63
C SER A 148 -48.05 55.74 61.40
N LYS A 149 -47.34 56.42 60.49
CA LYS A 149 -47.65 57.82 60.13
C LYS A 149 -48.95 57.97 59.35
N GLN A 150 -49.29 57.02 58.48
CA GLN A 150 -50.58 57.00 57.77
C GLN A 150 -51.75 56.83 58.75
N GLU A 151 -51.62 55.95 59.74
CA GLU A 151 -52.59 55.78 60.82
C GLU A 151 -52.76 57.09 61.61
N ALA A 152 -51.66 57.72 62.02
CA ALA A 152 -51.71 59.02 62.71
C ALA A 152 -52.39 60.13 61.86
N LEU A 153 -52.12 60.18 60.56
CA LEU A 153 -52.77 61.14 59.64
C LEU A 153 -54.26 60.86 59.45
N THR A 154 -54.68 59.60 59.45
CA THR A 154 -56.11 59.25 59.38
C THR A 154 -56.86 59.70 60.62
N GLU A 155 -56.24 59.56 61.80
CA GLU A 155 -56.81 60.05 63.07
C GLU A 155 -56.86 61.58 63.10
N LEU A 156 -55.82 62.26 62.60
CA LEU A 156 -55.81 63.72 62.49
C LEU A 156 -56.86 64.25 61.50
N ARG A 157 -57.09 63.54 60.37
CA ARG A 157 -58.16 63.91 59.43
C ARG A 157 -59.55 63.74 60.03
N LYS A 158 -59.75 62.71 60.84
CA LYS A 158 -61.00 62.47 61.56
C LYS A 158 -61.30 63.62 62.55
N THR A 159 -60.30 64.04 63.33
CA THR A 159 -60.44 65.19 64.24
C THR A 159 -60.68 66.52 63.52
N VAL A 160 -60.07 66.75 62.35
CA VAL A 160 -60.32 67.94 61.52
C VAL A 160 -61.74 67.93 60.92
N GLU A 161 -62.23 66.77 60.48
CA GLU A 161 -63.60 66.63 59.95
C GLU A 161 -64.65 66.82 61.06
N GLU A 162 -64.37 66.38 62.28
CA GLU A 162 -65.17 66.67 63.48
C GLU A 162 -65.18 68.18 63.82
N MET A 163 -64.07 68.90 63.62
CA MET A 163 -64.02 70.37 63.73
C MET A 163 -64.75 71.10 62.58
N ARG A 164 -64.80 70.51 61.38
CA ARG A 164 -65.45 71.11 60.21
C ARG A 164 -66.97 70.97 60.26
N GLN A 165 -67.48 69.87 60.82
CA GLN A 165 -68.91 69.64 61.04
C GLN A 165 -69.49 70.48 62.20
N SER A 166 -68.63 71.04 63.05
CA SER A 166 -69.02 72.01 64.09
C SER A 166 -68.96 73.47 63.63
N THR A 167 -68.52 73.76 62.40
CA THR A 167 -68.45 75.13 61.85
C THR A 167 -69.08 75.25 60.45
N GLY A 168 -70.41 75.34 60.44
CA GLY A 168 -71.21 75.83 59.32
C GLY A 168 -72.27 76.82 59.79
N GLY A 169 -71.98 78.13 59.72
CA GLY A 169 -72.96 79.20 59.94
C GLY A 169 -72.37 80.63 60.09
N GLN A 170 -72.32 81.36 58.97
CA GLN A 170 -72.29 82.84 58.79
C GLN A 170 -70.97 83.67 58.82
N ALA A 171 -70.63 84.16 57.62
CA ALA A 171 -70.35 85.54 57.21
C ALA A 171 -69.29 86.41 57.92
N GLY A 172 -68.22 86.73 57.18
CA GLY A 172 -67.88 88.11 56.78
C GLY A 172 -67.29 89.11 57.78
N GLY A 173 -66.00 89.44 57.57
CA GLY A 173 -65.51 90.83 57.57
C GLY A 173 -64.81 91.39 58.82
N ARG A 174 -63.66 92.04 58.55
CA ARG A 174 -62.90 93.05 59.33
C ARG A 174 -61.82 92.58 60.35
N SER A 175 -60.60 92.96 59.96
CA SER A 175 -59.37 93.30 60.73
C SER A 175 -59.61 94.43 61.77
N PRO A 176 -58.62 94.89 62.58
CA PRO A 176 -57.35 94.32 63.09
C PRO A 176 -57.33 94.29 64.65
N ASP A 177 -56.20 93.91 65.25
CA ASP A 177 -55.85 94.14 66.67
C ASP A 177 -56.63 93.35 67.71
N PHE A 178 -56.12 92.16 68.06
CA PHE A 178 -56.00 91.71 69.45
C PHE A 178 -55.17 90.41 69.49
N LEU A 179 -54.15 90.36 70.35
CA LEU A 179 -53.24 89.24 70.61
C LEU A 179 -51.96 89.15 69.74
N ASP A 180 -51.35 90.31 69.51
CA ASP A 180 -49.92 90.46 69.78
C ASP A 180 -49.75 90.52 71.32
N ALA A 181 -49.60 89.36 71.98
CA ALA A 181 -49.19 89.24 73.38
C ALA A 181 -49.08 87.77 73.84
N VAL A 182 -48.26 86.94 73.17
CA VAL A 182 -47.33 85.98 73.82
C VAL A 182 -46.15 85.74 72.88
N LEU A 183 -45.45 86.82 72.55
CA LEU A 183 -44.00 86.73 72.35
C LEU A 183 -43.38 86.77 73.75
N VAL A 184 -42.30 85.99 73.93
CA VAL A 184 -41.56 85.72 75.18
C VAL A 184 -42.12 84.46 75.88
N ASN A 185 -41.69 83.24 75.57
CA ASN A 185 -40.34 82.77 75.27
C ASN A 185 -40.39 81.78 74.10
N HIS A 186 -39.90 82.17 72.93
CA HIS A 186 -39.15 81.18 72.16
C HIS A 186 -37.85 81.00 72.93
N ASP A 187 -37.68 79.83 73.54
CA ASP A 187 -36.34 79.32 73.73
C ASP A 187 -35.69 79.35 72.34
N SER A 188 -34.80 80.31 72.10
CA SER A 188 -33.99 80.37 70.88
C SER A 188 -33.18 79.09 70.70
N GLY A 189 -33.03 78.31 71.77
CA GLY A 189 -32.57 76.93 71.77
C GLY A 189 -33.56 75.95 71.12
N GLU A 190 -34.85 75.98 71.47
CA GLU A 190 -35.85 75.01 70.95
C GLU A 190 -36.13 75.21 69.46
N THR A 191 -36.30 76.45 68.98
CA THR A 191 -36.54 76.68 67.54
C THR A 191 -35.30 76.47 66.68
N ALA A 192 -34.11 76.73 67.21
CA ALA A 192 -32.86 76.36 66.55
C ALA A 192 -32.63 74.84 66.57
N ALA A 193 -32.99 74.15 67.67
CA ALA A 193 -32.93 72.70 67.78
C ALA A 193 -33.90 72.02 66.82
N ILE A 194 -35.16 72.45 66.75
CA ILE A 194 -36.18 71.92 65.82
C ILE A 194 -35.80 72.19 64.36
N LYS A 195 -35.17 73.35 64.04
CA LYS A 195 -34.65 73.61 62.69
C LYS A 195 -33.46 72.71 62.36
N LYS A 196 -32.53 72.50 63.30
CA LYS A 196 -31.39 71.60 63.12
C LYS A 196 -31.85 70.16 62.94
N GLU A 197 -32.84 69.73 63.73
CA GLU A 197 -33.48 68.43 63.63
C GLU A 197 -34.25 68.27 62.32
N ASN A 198 -34.97 69.28 61.85
CA ASN A 198 -35.61 69.26 60.53
C ASN A 198 -34.62 69.16 59.38
N VAL A 199 -33.47 69.84 59.47
CA VAL A 199 -32.41 69.69 58.47
C VAL A 199 -31.84 68.28 58.52
N LEU A 200 -31.59 67.72 59.71
CA LEU A 200 -31.10 66.36 59.88
C LEU A 200 -32.08 65.31 59.33
N LEU A 201 -33.37 65.45 59.64
CA LEU A 201 -34.44 64.59 59.13
C LEU A 201 -34.57 64.70 57.62
N LYS A 202 -34.43 65.90 57.03
CA LYS A 202 -34.43 66.07 55.57
C LYS A 202 -33.24 65.39 54.91
N THR A 203 -32.05 65.48 55.50
CA THR A 203 -30.86 64.77 55.00
C THR A 203 -31.06 63.26 55.11
N GLN A 204 -31.59 62.76 56.23
CA GLN A 204 -31.92 61.35 56.40
C GLN A 204 -32.97 60.86 55.40
N ILE A 205 -34.01 61.64 55.14
CA ILE A 205 -35.01 61.31 54.10
C ILE A 205 -34.35 61.23 52.73
N SER A 206 -33.49 62.19 52.36
CA SER A 206 -32.79 62.17 51.08
C SER A 206 -31.83 60.98 50.94
N GLU A 207 -31.15 60.59 52.02
CA GLU A 207 -30.31 59.39 52.06
C GLU A 207 -31.12 58.10 51.91
N LEU A 208 -32.28 58.01 52.56
CA LEU A 208 -33.19 56.88 52.44
C LEU A 208 -33.82 56.80 51.04
N GLU A 209 -34.18 57.93 50.44
CA GLU A 209 -34.66 58.01 49.05
C GLU A 209 -33.60 57.53 48.05
N ASN A 210 -32.34 57.93 48.23
CA ASN A 210 -31.22 57.45 47.41
C ASN A 210 -30.98 55.95 47.58
N LYS A 211 -31.07 55.43 48.82
CA LYS A 211 -30.98 53.99 49.08
C LYS A 211 -32.12 53.24 48.39
N VAL A 212 -33.37 53.69 48.52
CA VAL A 212 -34.52 53.08 47.83
C VAL A 212 -34.34 53.09 46.31
N LYS A 213 -33.83 54.19 45.75
CA LYS A 213 -33.49 54.27 44.32
C LYS A 213 -32.45 53.22 43.93
N GLN A 214 -31.40 53.05 44.74
CA GLN A 214 -30.37 52.03 44.52
C GLN A 214 -30.93 50.60 44.61
N PHE A 215 -31.90 50.29 45.50
CA PHE A 215 -32.55 48.96 45.48
C PHE A 215 -33.37 48.73 44.23
N ARG A 216 -34.08 49.74 43.76
CA ARG A 216 -34.86 49.60 42.53
C ARG A 216 -33.94 49.31 41.36
N GLU A 217 -32.85 50.07 41.22
CA GLU A 217 -31.86 49.84 40.17
C GLU A 217 -31.18 48.46 40.27
N ASN A 218 -30.82 48.02 41.49
CA ASN A 218 -30.27 46.68 41.70
C ASN A 218 -31.28 45.58 41.37
N ASN A 219 -32.54 45.72 41.78
CA ASN A 219 -33.59 44.75 41.51
C ASN A 219 -33.89 44.69 40.00
N ASP A 220 -33.91 45.84 39.31
CA ASP A 220 -34.03 45.91 37.86
C ASP A 220 -32.84 45.27 37.13
N SER A 221 -31.63 45.32 37.72
CA SER A 221 -30.47 44.59 37.20
C SER A 221 -30.62 43.08 37.39
N LEU A 222 -31.02 42.63 38.57
CA LEU A 222 -31.26 41.21 38.87
C LEU A 222 -32.38 40.61 38.00
N MET A 223 -33.43 41.37 37.72
CA MET A 223 -34.50 40.95 36.81
C MET A 223 -33.96 40.78 35.38
N ARG A 224 -33.10 41.68 34.91
CA ARG A 224 -32.42 41.54 33.60
C ARG A 224 -31.52 40.32 33.56
N ASP A 225 -30.74 40.07 34.60
CA ASP A 225 -29.88 38.88 34.68
C ASP A 225 -30.71 37.59 34.69
N LEU A 226 -31.81 37.56 35.46
CA LEU A 226 -32.73 36.42 35.49
C LEU A 226 -33.33 36.14 34.11
N ASP A 227 -33.74 37.17 33.38
CA ASP A 227 -34.24 37.01 32.02
C ASP A 227 -33.15 36.56 31.04
N SER A 228 -31.92 37.07 31.19
CA SER A 228 -30.75 36.56 30.44
C SER A 228 -30.50 35.07 30.70
N TYR A 229 -30.60 34.62 31.96
CA TYR A 229 -30.44 33.20 32.29
C TYR A 229 -31.57 32.33 31.71
N LYS A 230 -32.80 32.84 31.66
CA LYS A 230 -33.91 32.12 31.00
C LYS A 230 -33.64 31.97 29.50
N THR A 231 -33.16 33.01 28.83
CA THR A 231 -32.80 32.95 27.41
C THR A 231 -31.71 31.92 27.15
N VAL A 232 -30.60 31.97 27.90
CA VAL A 232 -29.51 30.99 27.75
C VAL A 232 -29.98 29.56 28.01
N LYS A 233 -30.84 29.35 29.02
CA LYS A 233 -31.43 28.05 29.29
C LYS A 233 -32.26 27.55 28.10
N GLN A 234 -33.06 28.42 27.47
CA GLN A 234 -33.87 28.08 26.31
C GLN A 234 -32.99 27.73 25.11
N GLU A 235 -31.94 28.50 24.84
CA GLU A 235 -30.97 28.21 23.78
C GLU A 235 -30.26 26.86 23.99
N LEU A 236 -29.86 26.55 25.23
CA LEU A 236 -29.27 25.23 25.55
C LEU A 236 -30.27 24.08 25.34
N GLN A 237 -31.55 24.29 25.68
CA GLN A 237 -32.59 23.29 25.42
C GLN A 237 -32.82 23.06 23.92
N GLU A 238 -32.85 24.13 23.12
CA GLU A 238 -32.97 24.05 21.67
C GLU A 238 -31.76 23.37 21.02
N ASN A 239 -30.54 23.70 21.48
CA ASN A 239 -29.31 23.07 21.01
C ASN A 239 -29.26 21.58 21.37
N ASN A 240 -29.66 21.19 22.58
CA ASN A 240 -29.75 19.78 22.95
C ASN A 240 -30.78 19.04 22.08
N ALA A 241 -31.96 19.63 21.85
CA ALA A 241 -32.97 19.03 20.96
C ALA A 241 -32.49 18.93 19.50
N LYS A 242 -31.61 19.84 19.05
CA LYS A 242 -30.97 19.75 17.74
C LYS A 242 -29.94 18.61 17.69
N LEU A 243 -29.08 18.51 18.70
CA LEU A 243 -28.09 17.43 18.80
C LEU A 243 -28.74 16.05 18.92
N GLU A 244 -29.88 15.93 19.61
CA GLU A 244 -30.66 14.70 19.66
C GLU A 244 -31.17 14.31 18.26
N ARG A 245 -31.70 15.27 17.49
CA ARG A 245 -32.12 15.04 16.10
C ARG A 245 -30.95 14.62 15.22
N GLU A 246 -29.83 15.34 15.27
CA GLU A 246 -28.62 15.00 14.51
C GLU A 246 -28.10 13.60 14.87
N ASN A 247 -28.12 13.21 16.16
CA ASN A 247 -27.76 11.86 16.57
C ASN A 247 -28.72 10.80 16.02
N THR A 248 -30.03 11.07 15.99
CA THR A 248 -30.99 10.14 15.37
C THR A 248 -30.79 10.00 13.87
N GLU A 249 -30.52 11.09 13.15
CA GLU A 249 -30.25 11.08 11.71
C GLU A 249 -28.94 10.34 11.39
N LEU A 250 -27.88 10.57 12.16
CA LEU A 250 -26.63 9.83 12.03
C LEU A 250 -26.83 8.34 12.31
N GLY A 251 -27.63 7.99 13.32
CA GLY A 251 -28.01 6.61 13.61
C GLY A 251 -28.70 5.93 12.41
N GLN A 252 -29.71 6.59 11.83
CA GLN A 252 -30.40 6.10 10.63
C GLN A 252 -29.46 6.00 9.42
N ARG A 253 -28.52 6.94 9.26
CA ARG A 253 -27.54 6.91 8.17
C ARG A 253 -26.58 5.74 8.29
N ILE A 254 -26.09 5.47 9.50
CA ILE A 254 -25.23 4.31 9.79
C ILE A 254 -26.01 3.02 9.49
N GLU A 255 -27.27 2.92 9.92
CA GLU A 255 -28.11 1.75 9.64
C GLU A 255 -28.34 1.54 8.12
N GLY A 256 -28.60 2.62 7.38
CA GLY A 256 -28.69 2.60 5.91
C GLY A 256 -27.42 2.08 5.25
N LEU A 257 -26.26 2.62 5.61
CA LEU A 257 -24.95 2.17 5.09
C LEU A 257 -24.66 0.71 5.45
N LEU A 258 -25.06 0.24 6.63
CA LEU A 258 -24.92 -1.17 7.00
C LEU A 258 -25.79 -2.09 6.12
N ASN A 259 -27.00 -1.66 5.76
CA ASN A 259 -27.88 -2.41 4.88
C ASN A 259 -27.37 -2.41 3.42
N GLU A 260 -26.87 -1.27 2.93
CA GLU A 260 -26.20 -1.19 1.62
C GLU A 260 -24.98 -2.11 1.55
N ASN A 261 -24.16 -2.13 2.60
CA ASN A 261 -22.98 -3.00 2.67
C ASN A 261 -23.35 -4.49 2.68
N LYS A 262 -24.46 -4.87 3.34
CA LYS A 262 -25.03 -6.23 3.24
C LYS A 262 -25.48 -6.54 1.80
N GLY A 263 -26.13 -5.60 1.14
CA GLY A 263 -26.53 -5.70 -0.27
C GLY A 263 -25.33 -5.93 -1.19
N MET A 264 -24.32 -5.07 -1.12
CA MET A 264 -23.08 -5.20 -1.91
C MET A 264 -22.34 -6.51 -1.66
N LYS A 265 -22.32 -7.01 -0.41
CA LYS A 265 -21.74 -8.34 -0.10
C LYS A 265 -22.51 -9.47 -0.78
N SER A 266 -23.84 -9.39 -0.81
CA SER A 266 -24.67 -10.39 -1.51
C SER A 266 -24.47 -10.36 -3.02
N GLU A 267 -24.35 -9.16 -3.60
CA GLU A 267 -24.06 -8.95 -5.02
C GLU A 267 -22.67 -9.46 -5.40
N THR A 268 -21.65 -9.15 -4.59
CA THR A 268 -20.28 -9.66 -4.77
C THR A 268 -20.24 -11.18 -4.73
N ARG A 269 -21.07 -11.81 -3.87
CA ARG A 269 -21.19 -13.28 -3.80
C ARG A 269 -21.83 -13.84 -5.08
N MET A 270 -22.88 -13.20 -5.60
CA MET A 270 -23.51 -13.62 -6.86
C MET A 270 -22.58 -13.47 -8.06
N LEU A 271 -21.85 -12.35 -8.15
CA LEU A 271 -20.89 -12.11 -9.22
C LEU A 271 -19.75 -13.13 -9.18
N ARG A 272 -19.24 -13.47 -7.98
CA ARG A 272 -18.24 -14.52 -7.82
C ARG A 272 -18.74 -15.87 -8.33
N ASN A 273 -19.93 -16.29 -7.91
CA ASN A 273 -20.52 -17.55 -8.38
C ASN A 273 -20.70 -17.56 -9.90
N ARG A 274 -21.04 -16.41 -10.51
CA ARG A 274 -21.21 -16.31 -11.97
C ARG A 274 -19.87 -16.34 -12.73
N VAL A 275 -18.81 -15.79 -12.14
CA VAL A 275 -17.44 -15.94 -12.67
C VAL A 275 -17.01 -17.40 -12.62
N GLU A 276 -17.21 -18.09 -11.49
CA GLU A 276 -16.91 -19.53 -11.36
C GLU A 276 -17.69 -20.38 -12.38
N GLU A 277 -18.96 -20.04 -12.65
CA GLU A 277 -19.77 -20.72 -13.66
C GLU A 277 -19.23 -20.50 -15.08
N VAL A 278 -18.81 -19.28 -15.41
CA VAL A 278 -18.20 -18.96 -16.71
C VAL A 278 -16.85 -19.65 -16.87
N GLU A 279 -16.02 -19.71 -15.83
CA GLU A 279 -14.74 -20.42 -15.84
C GLU A 279 -14.93 -21.93 -16.10
N GLN A 280 -15.94 -22.55 -15.46
CA GLN A 280 -16.30 -23.94 -15.72
C GLN A 280 -16.81 -24.16 -17.14
N GLN A 281 -17.60 -23.22 -17.69
CA GLN A 281 -18.05 -23.29 -19.08
C GLN A 281 -16.89 -23.14 -20.06
N MET A 282 -15.97 -22.20 -19.84
CA MET A 282 -14.76 -22.05 -20.66
C MET A 282 -13.89 -23.31 -20.63
N SER A 283 -13.71 -23.91 -19.46
CA SER A 283 -12.96 -25.16 -19.32
C SER A 283 -13.58 -26.31 -20.11
N ARG A 284 -14.93 -26.41 -20.12
CA ARG A 284 -15.65 -27.42 -20.93
C ARG A 284 -15.54 -27.16 -22.43
N VAL A 285 -15.67 -25.90 -22.85
CA VAL A 285 -15.53 -25.52 -24.26
C VAL A 285 -14.10 -25.78 -24.74
N GLN A 286 -13.10 -25.42 -23.95
CA GLN A 286 -11.69 -25.67 -24.25
C GLN A 286 -11.39 -27.16 -24.36
N ALA A 287 -11.90 -28.00 -23.45
CA ALA A 287 -11.78 -29.46 -23.55
C ALA A 287 -12.47 -30.03 -24.81
N SER A 288 -13.66 -29.51 -25.17
CA SER A 288 -14.36 -29.94 -26.38
C SER A 288 -13.68 -29.47 -27.68
N ALA A 289 -13.11 -28.27 -27.69
CA ALA A 289 -12.45 -27.70 -28.86
C ALA A 289 -11.14 -28.44 -29.17
N VAL A 290 -10.36 -28.80 -28.13
CA VAL A 290 -9.13 -29.58 -28.27
C VAL A 290 -9.43 -30.95 -28.88
N SER A 291 -10.44 -31.67 -28.36
CA SER A 291 -10.84 -32.98 -28.90
C SER A 291 -11.28 -32.91 -30.38
N THR A 292 -12.07 -31.89 -30.77
CA THR A 292 -12.53 -31.78 -32.16
C THR A 292 -11.46 -31.33 -33.16
N GLU A 293 -10.45 -30.58 -32.70
CA GLU A 293 -9.37 -30.09 -33.54
C GLU A 293 -8.31 -31.18 -33.77
N GLU A 294 -8.07 -32.00 -32.76
CA GLU A 294 -7.21 -33.17 -32.82
C GLU A 294 -7.76 -34.19 -33.83
N ASP A 295 -9.05 -34.55 -33.71
CA ASP A 295 -9.73 -35.47 -34.64
C ASP A 295 -9.75 -34.96 -36.09
N ARG A 296 -9.88 -33.64 -36.31
CA ARG A 296 -9.86 -33.05 -37.67
C ARG A 296 -8.47 -33.08 -38.30
N LYS A 297 -7.41 -32.87 -37.51
CA LYS A 297 -6.03 -32.88 -38.01
C LYS A 297 -5.59 -34.29 -38.42
N THR A 298 -5.94 -35.31 -37.65
CA THR A 298 -5.68 -36.71 -38.02
C THR A 298 -6.43 -37.09 -39.29
N GLN A 299 -7.72 -36.76 -39.41
CA GLN A 299 -8.50 -37.08 -40.60
C GLN A 299 -8.00 -36.36 -41.87
N ALA A 300 -7.59 -35.09 -41.74
CA ALA A 300 -7.02 -34.33 -42.85
C ALA A 300 -5.63 -34.86 -43.26
N ALA A 301 -4.81 -35.30 -42.31
CA ALA A 301 -3.50 -35.89 -42.58
C ALA A 301 -3.62 -37.24 -43.32
N GLU A 302 -4.57 -38.09 -42.93
CA GLU A 302 -4.83 -39.37 -43.59
C GLU A 302 -5.36 -39.20 -45.02
N MET A 303 -6.26 -38.21 -45.24
CA MET A 303 -6.73 -37.87 -46.58
C MET A 303 -5.62 -37.29 -47.47
N ALA A 304 -4.76 -36.42 -46.92
CA ALA A 304 -3.64 -35.86 -47.67
C ALA A 304 -2.58 -36.92 -48.03
N GLN A 305 -2.32 -37.89 -47.14
CA GLN A 305 -1.41 -39.00 -47.41
C GLN A 305 -1.92 -39.94 -48.50
N THR A 306 -3.23 -40.23 -48.50
CA THR A 306 -3.85 -41.06 -49.54
C THR A 306 -3.85 -40.36 -50.90
N GLU A 307 -4.19 -39.07 -50.96
CA GLU A 307 -4.11 -38.28 -52.20
C GLU A 307 -2.66 -38.17 -52.73
N LEU A 308 -1.68 -37.98 -51.85
CA LEU A 308 -0.26 -37.99 -52.23
C LEU A 308 0.20 -39.36 -52.75
N GLY A 309 -0.30 -40.45 -52.18
CA GLY A 309 -0.06 -41.81 -52.68
C GLY A 309 -0.58 -42.01 -54.10
N ASP A 310 -1.83 -41.62 -54.34
CA ASP A 310 -2.49 -41.72 -55.65
C ASP A 310 -1.80 -40.85 -56.72
N LEU A 311 -1.43 -39.61 -56.34
CA LEU A 311 -0.70 -38.70 -57.23
C LEU A 311 0.68 -39.23 -57.58
N ARG A 312 1.42 -39.81 -56.62
CA ARG A 312 2.71 -40.45 -56.88
C ARG A 312 2.57 -41.62 -57.84
N GLN A 313 1.52 -42.44 -57.71
CA GLN A 313 1.29 -43.55 -58.63
C GLN A 313 0.92 -43.07 -60.03
N ARG A 314 0.09 -42.03 -60.16
CA ARG A 314 -0.22 -41.41 -61.47
C ARG A 314 1.00 -40.77 -62.11
N LEU A 315 1.85 -40.10 -61.31
CA LEU A 315 3.13 -39.55 -61.79
C LEU A 315 4.01 -40.66 -62.35
N LYS A 316 4.16 -41.77 -61.61
CA LYS A 316 4.94 -42.91 -62.07
C LYS A 316 4.40 -43.50 -63.38
N GLN A 317 3.08 -43.67 -63.51
CA GLN A 317 2.46 -44.13 -64.75
C GLN A 317 2.69 -43.15 -65.91
N LYS A 318 2.62 -41.84 -65.65
CA LYS A 318 2.89 -40.81 -66.67
C LYS A 318 4.37 -40.76 -67.05
N ASP A 319 5.28 -40.98 -66.12
CA ASP A 319 6.71 -41.08 -66.42
C ASP A 319 7.03 -42.30 -67.28
N GLU A 320 6.38 -43.45 -67.02
CA GLU A 320 6.47 -44.66 -67.85
C GLU A 320 5.89 -44.44 -69.26
N GLU A 321 4.73 -43.76 -69.38
CA GLU A 321 4.15 -43.36 -70.67
C GLU A 321 5.07 -42.38 -71.42
N ILE A 322 5.63 -41.38 -70.74
CA ILE A 322 6.57 -40.42 -71.34
C ILE A 322 7.83 -41.13 -71.81
N ALA A 323 8.36 -42.09 -71.05
CA ALA A 323 9.51 -42.89 -71.47
C ALA A 323 9.20 -43.70 -72.74
N TYR A 324 8.04 -44.35 -72.80
CA TYR A 324 7.58 -45.08 -73.97
C TYR A 324 7.42 -44.18 -75.21
N TYR A 325 6.76 -43.02 -75.06
CA TYR A 325 6.58 -42.07 -76.16
C TYR A 325 7.91 -41.43 -76.58
N LYS A 326 8.84 -41.16 -75.65
CA LYS A 326 10.18 -40.68 -75.98
C LYS A 326 10.94 -41.71 -76.80
N GLU A 327 10.90 -42.99 -76.44
CA GLU A 327 11.58 -44.05 -77.19
C GLU A 327 10.97 -44.23 -78.59
N GLN A 328 9.64 -44.16 -78.70
CA GLN A 328 8.93 -44.19 -79.98
C GLN A 328 9.28 -42.97 -80.85
N GLN A 329 9.30 -41.76 -80.27
CA GLN A 329 9.70 -40.55 -80.99
C GLN A 329 11.18 -40.59 -81.37
N GLN A 330 12.07 -41.13 -80.52
CA GLN A 330 13.49 -41.30 -80.83
C GLN A 330 13.67 -42.22 -82.05
N HIS A 331 12.90 -43.32 -82.13
CA HIS A 331 12.86 -44.20 -83.28
C HIS A 331 12.32 -43.50 -84.53
N HIS A 332 11.20 -42.79 -84.40
CA HIS A 332 10.60 -42.06 -85.51
C HIS A 332 11.53 -40.94 -86.03
N ILE A 333 12.17 -40.20 -85.13
CA ILE A 333 13.18 -39.19 -85.45
C ILE A 333 14.39 -39.86 -86.12
N SER A 334 14.83 -41.03 -85.67
CA SER A 334 15.93 -41.78 -86.33
C SER A 334 15.57 -42.18 -87.76
N ASP A 335 14.35 -42.67 -88.00
CA ASP A 335 13.88 -43.06 -89.32
C ASP A 335 13.66 -41.84 -90.24
N LEU A 336 13.05 -40.77 -89.73
CA LEU A 336 12.94 -39.48 -90.41
C LEU A 336 14.30 -38.85 -90.67
N THR A 337 15.26 -38.99 -89.75
CA THR A 337 16.62 -38.47 -89.95
C THR A 337 17.31 -39.23 -91.06
N LYS A 338 17.14 -40.56 -91.17
CA LYS A 338 17.64 -41.33 -92.32
C LYS A 338 16.97 -40.92 -93.63
N GLN A 339 15.64 -40.76 -93.63
CA GLN A 339 14.90 -40.27 -94.81
C GLN A 339 15.32 -38.86 -95.22
N HIS A 340 15.40 -37.92 -94.27
CA HIS A 340 15.88 -36.57 -94.51
C HIS A 340 17.36 -36.56 -94.91
N GLN A 341 18.19 -37.48 -94.43
CA GLN A 341 19.58 -37.58 -94.84
C GLN A 341 19.74 -38.12 -96.27
N GLN A 342 18.87 -39.03 -96.70
CA GLN A 342 18.75 -39.45 -98.11
C GLN A 342 18.18 -38.34 -98.99
N GLN A 343 17.06 -37.71 -98.60
CA GLN A 343 16.50 -36.56 -99.31
C GLN A 343 17.47 -35.38 -99.36
N ARG A 344 18.26 -35.15 -98.31
CA ARG A 344 19.29 -34.11 -98.28
C ARG A 344 20.45 -34.45 -99.21
N GLN A 345 20.81 -35.72 -99.40
CA GLN A 345 21.79 -36.09 -100.43
C GLN A 345 21.23 -35.84 -101.84
N GLU A 346 19.97 -36.18 -102.10
CA GLU A 346 19.30 -35.90 -103.38
C GLU A 346 19.11 -34.39 -103.62
N LEU A 347 18.69 -33.64 -102.61
CA LEU A 347 18.52 -32.19 -102.64
C LEU A 347 19.86 -31.45 -102.69
N LEU A 348 20.95 -31.97 -102.11
CA LEU A 348 22.28 -31.41 -102.29
C LEU A 348 22.76 -31.58 -103.73
N GLN A 349 22.40 -32.70 -104.37
CA GLN A 349 22.67 -32.94 -105.79
C GLN A 349 21.82 -32.02 -106.70
N GLN A 350 20.62 -31.61 -106.26
CA GLN A 350 19.78 -30.60 -106.94
C GLN A 350 20.18 -29.15 -106.62
N LEU A 351 20.66 -28.87 -105.40
CA LEU A 351 21.17 -27.57 -104.95
C LEU A 351 22.50 -27.21 -105.63
N ASP A 352 23.34 -28.19 -105.97
CA ASP A 352 24.53 -27.93 -106.79
C ASP A 352 24.15 -27.48 -108.22
N CYS A 353 23.01 -27.95 -108.74
CA CYS A 353 22.44 -27.50 -110.01
C CYS A 353 21.74 -26.13 -109.91
N LEU A 354 21.06 -25.82 -108.79
CA LEU A 354 20.32 -24.56 -108.57
C LEU A 354 21.18 -23.42 -107.97
N GLN A 355 22.29 -23.72 -107.27
CA GLN A 355 23.27 -22.72 -106.81
C GLN A 355 24.03 -22.09 -107.98
N HIS A 356 24.07 -22.76 -109.14
CA HIS A 356 24.57 -22.16 -110.38
C HIS A 356 23.60 -21.10 -110.95
N GLU A 357 22.29 -21.19 -110.62
CA GLU A 357 21.24 -20.28 -111.14
C GLU A 357 20.84 -19.17 -110.12
N LEU A 358 21.02 -19.37 -108.82
CA LEU A 358 20.62 -18.42 -107.76
C LEU A 358 21.74 -17.43 -107.32
N GLN A 359 22.90 -17.43 -107.97
CA GLN A 359 23.90 -16.35 -107.78
C GLN A 359 23.55 -15.11 -108.62
N GLN A 360 22.54 -15.19 -109.48
CA GLN A 360 22.16 -14.13 -110.43
C GLN A 360 21.02 -13.20 -109.97
N THR A 361 20.41 -13.42 -108.79
CA THR A 361 19.13 -12.77 -108.42
C THR A 361 19.06 -12.23 -106.98
N LYS A 362 20.17 -11.75 -106.41
CA LYS A 362 20.22 -11.28 -105.00
C LYS A 362 20.85 -9.90 -104.76
N ASP A 363 20.65 -8.94 -105.67
CA ASP A 363 21.06 -7.54 -105.49
C ASP A 363 19.90 -6.53 -105.31
N GLU A 364 18.65 -6.96 -105.17
CA GLU A 364 17.52 -6.01 -105.13
C GLU A 364 16.57 -6.29 -103.96
N GLN A 365 16.91 -5.81 -102.76
CA GLN A 365 15.93 -5.22 -101.82
C GLN A 365 16.60 -4.79 -100.51
N THR A 366 16.90 -3.50 -100.39
CA THR A 366 17.03 -2.85 -99.09
C THR A 366 16.82 -1.35 -99.24
N LYS A 367 15.68 -0.82 -98.75
CA LYS A 367 15.52 0.53 -98.17
C LYS A 367 14.04 0.86 -97.86
N ALA A 368 13.72 0.99 -96.57
CA ALA A 368 12.65 1.84 -96.05
C ALA A 368 12.88 2.05 -94.53
N TYR A 369 13.69 3.05 -94.15
CA TYR A 369 14.01 3.37 -92.75
C TYR A 369 14.32 4.87 -92.60
N THR A 370 13.31 5.74 -92.56
CA THR A 370 13.52 7.17 -92.19
C THR A 370 12.31 7.90 -91.58
N SER A 371 11.11 7.31 -91.46
CA SER A 371 9.91 8.02 -90.94
C SER A 371 9.65 7.89 -89.42
N ASP A 372 10.13 6.83 -88.76
CA ASP A 372 9.76 6.52 -87.36
C ASP A 372 10.49 7.39 -86.31
N VAL A 373 11.62 7.97 -86.69
CA VAL A 373 12.52 8.68 -85.76
C VAL A 373 11.94 10.01 -85.27
N GLN A 374 11.10 10.68 -86.06
CA GLN A 374 10.52 11.98 -85.68
C GLN A 374 9.30 11.86 -84.75
N SER A 375 8.50 10.79 -84.89
CA SER A 375 7.36 10.49 -84.00
C SER A 375 7.82 10.17 -82.58
N LEU A 376 8.87 9.36 -82.45
CA LEU A 376 9.47 8.99 -81.17
C LEU A 376 10.00 10.20 -80.40
N ARG A 377 10.57 11.19 -81.10
CA ARG A 377 11.14 12.39 -80.46
C ARG A 377 10.07 13.27 -79.80
N SER A 378 8.87 13.38 -80.39
CA SER A 378 7.78 14.18 -79.80
C SER A 378 7.16 13.50 -78.58
N GLN A 379 7.08 12.17 -78.56
CA GLN A 379 6.55 11.42 -77.41
C GLN A 379 7.48 11.52 -76.19
N VAL A 380 8.80 11.49 -76.40
CA VAL A 380 9.80 11.65 -75.34
C VAL A 380 9.67 13.01 -74.64
N LEU A 381 9.46 14.10 -75.39
CA LEU A 381 9.33 15.44 -74.81
C LEU A 381 8.08 15.61 -73.95
N THR A 382 6.93 15.04 -74.35
CA THR A 382 5.70 15.07 -73.55
C THR A 382 5.84 14.31 -72.24
N LEU A 383 6.50 13.15 -72.25
CA LEU A 383 6.76 12.36 -71.05
C LEU A 383 7.66 13.12 -70.06
N ILE A 384 8.68 13.83 -70.54
CA ILE A 384 9.55 14.65 -69.70
C ILE A 384 8.75 15.76 -68.98
N SER A 385 7.82 16.40 -69.68
CA SER A 385 6.95 17.43 -69.09
C SER A 385 6.02 16.87 -68.00
N GLN A 386 5.48 15.67 -68.21
CA GLN A 386 4.61 15.02 -67.22
C GLN A 386 5.39 14.58 -65.97
N VAL A 387 6.61 14.07 -66.16
CA VAL A 387 7.51 13.69 -65.05
C VAL A 387 7.86 14.92 -64.21
N THR A 388 8.23 16.03 -64.84
CA THR A 388 8.55 17.28 -64.12
C THR A 388 7.35 17.85 -63.36
N GLU A 389 6.15 17.81 -63.93
CA GLU A 389 4.94 18.25 -63.21
C GLU A 389 4.60 17.32 -62.03
N SER A 390 4.81 16.01 -62.17
CA SER A 390 4.62 15.06 -61.08
C SER A 390 5.64 15.25 -59.95
N GLN A 391 6.89 15.60 -60.29
CA GLN A 391 7.95 15.90 -59.34
C GLN A 391 7.60 17.13 -58.49
N ASN A 392 7.11 18.21 -59.11
CA ASN A 392 6.74 19.44 -58.39
C ASN A 392 5.55 19.22 -57.44
N LYS A 393 4.58 18.39 -57.83
CA LYS A 393 3.44 18.01 -56.96
C LYS A 393 3.89 17.18 -55.76
N LEU A 394 4.86 16.28 -55.96
CA LEU A 394 5.45 15.48 -54.89
C LEU A 394 6.20 16.37 -53.88
N GLU A 395 7.00 17.32 -54.37
CA GLU A 395 7.75 18.25 -53.53
C GLU A 395 6.81 19.14 -52.67
N ALA A 396 5.76 19.70 -53.26
CA ALA A 396 4.75 20.46 -52.52
C ALA A 396 3.98 19.60 -51.48
N ALA A 397 3.75 18.31 -51.77
CA ALA A 397 3.14 17.39 -50.82
C ALA A 397 4.08 17.06 -49.64
N ASN A 398 5.38 16.92 -49.91
CA ASN A 398 6.40 16.71 -48.88
C ASN A 398 6.52 17.92 -47.95
N ASP A 399 6.58 19.14 -48.49
CA ASP A 399 6.60 20.37 -47.69
C ASP A 399 5.38 20.50 -46.76
N ALA A 400 4.20 20.11 -47.27
CA ALA A 400 2.97 20.12 -46.48
C ALA A 400 2.99 19.04 -45.38
N LEU A 401 3.61 17.89 -45.65
CA LEU A 401 3.75 16.79 -44.72
C LEU A 401 4.75 17.12 -43.61
N GLU A 402 5.86 17.79 -43.94
CA GLU A 402 6.85 18.29 -42.98
C GLU A 402 6.24 19.33 -42.03
N LYS A 403 5.48 20.30 -42.55
CA LYS A 403 4.75 21.28 -41.72
C LYS A 403 3.73 20.62 -40.78
N LYS A 404 3.02 19.59 -41.26
CA LYS A 404 2.09 18.83 -40.42
C LYS A 404 2.82 18.00 -39.37
N SER A 405 3.96 17.41 -39.71
CA SER A 405 4.82 16.67 -38.77
C SER A 405 5.34 17.58 -37.67
N GLY A 406 5.84 18.77 -37.99
CA GLY A 406 6.25 19.76 -36.99
C GLY A 406 5.12 20.16 -36.05
N ARG A 407 3.91 20.40 -36.58
CA ARG A 407 2.74 20.72 -35.75
C ARG A 407 2.28 19.56 -34.87
N LEU A 408 2.40 18.32 -35.35
CA LEU A 408 2.14 17.13 -34.53
C LEU A 408 3.14 17.03 -33.39
N GLN A 409 4.44 17.24 -33.65
CA GLN A 409 5.47 17.26 -32.61
C GLN A 409 5.24 18.37 -31.56
N GLU A 410 4.84 19.57 -31.98
CA GLU A 410 4.50 20.66 -31.06
C GLU A 410 3.30 20.30 -30.16
N LEU A 411 2.26 19.69 -30.74
CA LEU A 411 1.08 19.24 -29.99
C LEU A 411 1.40 18.08 -29.05
N GLU A 412 2.24 17.13 -29.48
CA GLU A 412 2.73 16.03 -28.65
C GLU A 412 3.55 16.55 -27.47
N HIS A 413 4.47 17.48 -27.72
CA HIS A 413 5.24 18.15 -26.67
C HIS A 413 4.32 18.91 -25.69
N SER A 414 3.37 19.70 -26.21
CA SER A 414 2.41 20.42 -25.36
C SER A 414 1.56 19.47 -24.53
N SER A 415 1.11 18.33 -25.09
CA SER A 415 0.36 17.32 -24.37
C SER A 415 1.21 16.63 -23.30
N ALA A 416 2.48 16.35 -23.59
CA ALA A 416 3.41 15.75 -22.64
C ALA A 416 3.65 16.67 -21.44
N VAL A 417 3.89 17.97 -21.68
CA VAL A 417 4.06 18.97 -20.61
C VAL A 417 2.81 19.09 -19.74
N GLN A 418 1.61 19.17 -20.33
CA GLN A 418 0.37 19.20 -19.56
C GLN A 418 0.18 17.93 -18.74
N HIS A 419 0.53 16.76 -19.29
CA HIS A 419 0.44 15.50 -18.56
C HIS A 419 1.38 15.47 -17.36
N GLU A 420 2.63 15.94 -17.51
CA GLU A 420 3.59 16.04 -16.41
C GLU A 420 3.10 17.01 -15.32
N GLU A 421 2.49 18.14 -15.70
CA GLU A 421 1.95 19.12 -14.76
C GLU A 421 0.76 18.55 -13.97
N PHE A 422 -0.16 17.83 -14.63
CA PHE A 422 -1.25 17.11 -13.95
C PHE A 422 -0.75 16.01 -13.02
N GLN A 423 0.30 15.27 -13.40
CA GLN A 423 0.92 14.28 -12.52
C GLN A 423 1.55 14.93 -11.29
N ARG A 424 2.26 16.05 -11.48
CA ARG A 424 2.87 16.84 -10.39
C ARG A 424 1.80 17.37 -9.43
N GLN A 425 0.67 17.86 -9.94
CA GLN A 425 -0.48 18.27 -9.12
C GLN A 425 -1.08 17.09 -8.34
N ARG A 426 -1.32 15.94 -8.98
CA ARG A 426 -1.81 14.75 -8.28
C ARG A 426 -0.88 14.29 -7.17
N ALA A 427 0.43 14.36 -7.37
CA ALA A 427 1.41 14.01 -6.35
C ALA A 427 1.34 14.97 -5.15
N GLN A 428 1.17 16.27 -5.40
CA GLN A 428 0.97 17.26 -4.33
C GLN A 428 -0.34 17.03 -3.57
N ASP A 429 -1.45 16.81 -4.29
CA ASP A 429 -2.75 16.53 -3.69
C ASP A 429 -2.70 15.25 -2.85
N ALA A 430 -2.04 14.20 -3.35
CA ALA A 430 -1.83 12.95 -2.61
C ALA A 430 -1.02 13.18 -1.31
N GLY A 431 0.04 14.00 -1.37
CA GLY A 431 0.84 14.36 -0.19
C GLY A 431 0.03 15.17 0.84
N LEU A 432 -0.83 16.09 0.39
CA LEU A 432 -1.72 16.85 1.27
C LEU A 432 -2.76 15.95 1.93
N VAL A 433 -3.39 15.06 1.16
CA VAL A 433 -4.35 14.07 1.68
C VAL A 433 -3.70 13.19 2.73
N GLU A 434 -2.47 12.73 2.51
CA GLU A 434 -1.75 11.90 3.48
C GLU A 434 -1.43 12.68 4.76
N THR A 435 -1.01 13.94 4.63
CA THR A 435 -0.77 14.81 5.79
C THR A 435 -2.06 15.01 6.60
N LEU A 436 -3.19 15.25 5.93
CA LEU A 436 -4.50 15.38 6.58
C LEU A 436 -4.93 14.07 7.26
N ARG A 437 -4.72 12.92 6.62
CA ARG A 437 -5.00 11.60 7.24
C ARG A 437 -4.17 11.38 8.50
N LEU A 438 -2.88 11.70 8.47
CA LEU A 438 -2.01 11.58 9.64
C LEU A 438 -2.46 12.52 10.77
N SER A 439 -2.88 13.74 10.45
CA SER A 439 -3.42 14.67 11.43
C SER A 439 -4.73 14.16 12.07
N LEU A 440 -5.66 13.65 11.25
CA LEU A 440 -6.92 13.06 11.72
C LEU A 440 -6.65 11.86 12.64
N LYS A 441 -5.74 10.97 12.25
CA LYS A 441 -5.34 9.83 13.07
C LYS A 441 -4.76 10.28 14.42
N SER A 442 -3.91 11.32 14.42
CA SER A 442 -3.38 11.88 15.67
C SER A 442 -4.49 12.44 16.57
N TYR A 443 -5.52 13.07 16.01
CA TYR A 443 -6.66 13.57 16.77
C TYR A 443 -7.54 12.44 17.29
N GLU A 444 -7.77 11.40 16.50
CA GLU A 444 -8.50 10.19 16.91
C GLU A 444 -7.79 9.47 18.06
N ASP A 445 -6.46 9.32 17.97
CA ASP A 445 -5.65 8.72 19.02
C ASP A 445 -5.71 9.54 20.32
N ALA A 446 -5.63 10.88 20.23
CA ALA A 446 -5.79 11.77 21.38
C ALA A 446 -7.18 11.67 22.01
N LEU A 447 -8.24 11.65 21.18
CA LEU A 447 -9.62 11.49 21.66
C LEU A 447 -9.84 10.14 22.35
N ASN A 448 -9.25 9.07 21.81
CA ASN A 448 -9.32 7.75 22.42
C ASN A 448 -8.56 7.67 23.75
N ALA A 449 -7.42 8.37 23.88
CA ALA A 449 -6.69 8.50 25.13
C ALA A 449 -7.53 9.23 26.20
N GLU A 450 -8.13 10.37 25.84
CA GLU A 450 -9.04 11.14 26.72
C GLU A 450 -10.25 10.31 27.16
N ARG A 451 -10.88 9.57 26.25
CA ARG A 451 -11.98 8.66 26.58
C ARG A 451 -11.57 7.59 27.59
N LYS A 452 -10.37 7.02 27.44
CA LYS A 452 -9.82 6.04 28.37
C LYS A 452 -9.52 6.65 29.74
N GLU A 453 -8.95 7.84 29.78
CA GLU A 453 -8.68 8.58 31.01
C GLU A 453 -9.96 8.95 31.75
N HIS A 454 -10.97 9.43 31.03
CA HIS A 454 -12.30 9.69 31.59
C HIS A 454 -12.92 8.43 32.18
N GLN A 455 -12.81 7.29 31.49
CA GLN A 455 -13.32 6.01 31.99
C GLN A 455 -12.58 5.55 33.25
N ASN A 456 -11.26 5.75 33.32
CA ASN A 456 -10.47 5.48 34.52
C ASN A 456 -10.88 6.39 35.69
N THR A 457 -11.04 7.69 35.45
CA THR A 457 -11.49 8.66 36.47
C THR A 457 -12.90 8.33 36.97
N LYS A 458 -13.78 7.86 36.08
CA LYS A 458 -15.11 7.39 36.46
C LYS A 458 -15.04 6.15 37.37
N LYS A 459 -14.17 5.19 37.06
CA LYS A 459 -13.96 4.00 37.90
C LYS A 459 -13.44 4.40 39.28
N THR A 460 -12.39 5.21 39.36
CA THR A 460 -11.83 5.67 40.64
C THR A 460 -12.83 6.49 41.45
N SER A 461 -13.66 7.31 40.79
CA SER A 461 -14.74 8.04 41.46
C SER A 461 -15.81 7.10 42.05
N VAL A 462 -16.18 6.04 41.33
CA VAL A 462 -17.11 5.01 41.83
C VAL A 462 -16.50 4.24 43.00
N GLU A 463 -15.24 3.83 42.90
CA GLU A 463 -14.50 3.15 43.97
C GLU A 463 -14.41 4.03 45.23
N LEU A 464 -14.11 5.32 45.07
CA LEU A 464 -14.06 6.26 46.19
C LEU A 464 -15.45 6.47 46.82
N ARG A 465 -16.51 6.49 46.01
CA ARG A 465 -17.88 6.57 46.52
C ARG A 465 -18.27 5.30 47.29
N GLN A 466 -17.84 4.14 46.81
CA GLN A 466 -18.05 2.86 47.51
C GLN A 466 -17.28 2.83 48.83
N SER A 467 -16.01 3.21 48.85
CA SER A 467 -15.20 3.24 50.07
C SER A 467 -15.75 4.25 51.09
N PHE A 468 -16.24 5.41 50.63
CA PHE A 468 -16.93 6.37 51.48
C PHE A 468 -18.21 5.79 52.10
N ASN A 469 -19.07 5.17 51.29
CA ASN A 469 -20.28 4.54 51.78
C ASN A 469 -19.98 3.40 52.77
N GLN A 470 -18.92 2.62 52.50
CA GLN A 470 -18.46 1.58 53.41
C GLN A 470 -18.04 2.16 54.75
N LEU A 471 -17.24 3.24 54.74
CA LEU A 471 -16.81 3.92 55.97
C LEU A 471 -18.00 4.48 56.77
N VAL A 472 -19.00 5.04 56.09
CA VAL A 472 -20.24 5.51 56.75
C VAL A 472 -21.00 4.35 57.39
N SER A 473 -21.10 3.21 56.69
CA SER A 473 -21.70 1.98 57.22
C SER A 473 -20.93 1.47 58.45
N ASP A 474 -19.60 1.42 58.37
CA ASP A 474 -18.74 0.96 59.45
C ASP A 474 -18.83 1.89 60.66
N HIS A 475 -18.87 3.20 60.44
CA HIS A 475 -19.08 4.18 61.50
C HIS A 475 -20.46 4.01 62.17
N LYS A 476 -21.52 3.78 61.39
CA LYS A 476 -22.85 3.50 61.92
C LYS A 476 -22.87 2.21 62.75
N ASN A 477 -22.29 1.14 62.22
CA ASN A 477 -22.16 -0.14 62.90
C ASN A 477 -21.35 -0.02 64.20
N LEU A 478 -20.28 0.77 64.19
CA LEU A 478 -19.46 1.02 65.38
C LEU A 478 -20.23 1.83 66.42
N SER A 479 -21.00 2.84 66.00
CA SER A 479 -21.89 3.60 66.88
C SER A 479 -22.94 2.69 67.52
N GLU A 480 -23.60 1.83 66.73
CA GLU A 480 -24.57 0.86 67.25
C GLU A 480 -23.92 -0.14 68.22
N LYS A 481 -22.72 -0.64 67.90
CA LYS A 481 -21.95 -1.51 68.82
C LYS A 481 -21.57 -0.78 70.10
N TYR A 482 -21.15 0.48 70.02
CA TYR A 482 -20.83 1.30 71.18
C TYR A 482 -22.06 1.54 72.06
N ASP A 483 -23.21 1.88 71.47
CA ASP A 483 -24.47 2.01 72.20
C ASP A 483 -24.91 0.68 72.83
N ASN A 484 -24.76 -0.43 72.12
CA ASN A 484 -25.07 -1.77 72.64
C ASN A 484 -24.14 -2.18 73.78
N VAL A 485 -22.84 -1.90 73.71
CA VAL A 485 -21.88 -2.14 74.81
C VAL A 485 -22.20 -1.23 75.99
N ARG A 486 -22.55 0.04 75.76
CA ARG A 486 -23.02 0.97 76.81
C ARG A 486 -24.30 0.46 77.48
N MET A 487 -25.20 -0.17 76.74
CA MET A 487 -26.41 -0.82 77.28
C MET A 487 -26.08 -2.15 77.98
N GLN A 488 -25.11 -2.93 77.50
CA GLN A 488 -24.64 -4.19 78.11
C GLN A 488 -23.78 -3.97 79.36
N GLU A 489 -23.07 -2.86 79.49
CA GLU A 489 -22.41 -2.46 80.75
C GLU A 489 -23.42 -2.22 81.89
N GLN A 490 -24.72 -2.10 81.57
CA GLN A 490 -25.82 -2.06 82.55
C GLN A 490 -26.46 -3.45 82.82
N SER A 491 -26.11 -4.50 82.07
CA SER A 491 -26.60 -5.87 82.26
C SER A 491 -25.47 -6.91 82.06
N GLY A 492 -24.92 -7.43 83.16
CA GLY A 492 -23.75 -8.33 83.13
C GLY A 492 -23.88 -9.53 82.18
N CYS A 493 -22.88 -9.71 81.31
CA CYS A 493 -22.74 -10.84 80.37
C CYS A 493 -22.29 -12.11 81.10
N THR A 494 -22.91 -13.25 80.80
CA THR A 494 -22.62 -14.53 81.47
C THR A 494 -21.53 -15.31 80.75
N GLU A 495 -20.69 -16.03 81.50
CA GLU A 495 -19.52 -16.78 81.00
C GLU A 495 -19.87 -17.81 79.90
N THR A 496 -21.10 -18.32 79.89
CA THR A 496 -21.63 -19.23 78.85
C THR A 496 -21.79 -18.59 77.47
N GLU A 497 -22.01 -17.28 77.39
CA GLU A 497 -22.16 -16.55 76.12
C GLU A 497 -20.80 -16.27 75.49
N LYS A 498 -19.79 -15.99 76.32
CA LYS A 498 -18.38 -15.90 75.88
C LYS A 498 -17.90 -17.20 75.24
N GLN A 499 -18.23 -18.35 75.83
CA GLN A 499 -17.79 -19.63 75.28
C GLN A 499 -18.40 -19.92 73.90
N LYS A 500 -19.69 -19.61 73.70
CA LYS A 500 -20.36 -19.77 72.40
C LYS A 500 -19.77 -18.86 71.32
N LEU A 501 -19.39 -17.63 71.68
CA LEU A 501 -18.71 -16.70 70.78
C LEU A 501 -17.31 -17.20 70.41
N LEU A 502 -16.55 -17.74 71.36
CA LEU A 502 -15.24 -18.35 71.10
C LEU A 502 -15.33 -19.53 70.14
N ASP A 503 -16.31 -20.42 70.32
CA ASP A 503 -16.52 -21.57 69.41
C ASP A 503 -16.95 -21.12 68.00
N GLN A 504 -17.73 -20.04 67.91
CA GLN A 504 -18.12 -19.45 66.62
C GLN A 504 -16.93 -18.80 65.91
N ILE A 505 -16.06 -18.10 66.64
CA ILE A 505 -14.81 -17.56 66.11
C ILE A 505 -13.93 -18.70 65.60
N GLY A 506 -13.76 -19.78 66.36
CA GLY A 506 -12.98 -20.94 65.92
C GLY A 506 -13.47 -21.54 64.59
N ARG A 507 -14.79 -21.69 64.43
CA ARG A 507 -15.39 -22.18 63.17
C ARG A 507 -15.17 -21.23 62.00
N LEU A 508 -15.39 -19.92 62.21
CA LEU A 508 -15.19 -18.92 61.17
C LEU A 508 -13.72 -18.81 60.75
N THR A 509 -12.79 -18.87 61.71
CA THR A 509 -11.35 -18.90 61.44
C THR A 509 -10.97 -20.10 60.58
N ALA A 510 -11.45 -21.31 60.91
CA ALA A 510 -11.20 -22.49 60.10
C ALA A 510 -11.76 -22.36 58.67
N GLN A 511 -12.95 -21.76 58.52
CA GLN A 511 -13.56 -21.52 57.22
C GLN A 511 -12.76 -20.51 56.37
N VAL A 512 -12.21 -19.47 57.00
CA VAL A 512 -11.34 -18.49 56.32
C VAL A 512 -10.06 -19.15 55.83
N TYR A 513 -9.37 -19.93 56.68
CA TYR A 513 -8.16 -20.66 56.29
C TYR A 513 -8.40 -21.63 55.12
N ALA A 514 -9.48 -22.40 55.15
CA ALA A 514 -9.84 -23.28 54.03
C ALA A 514 -10.17 -22.51 52.74
N GLY A 515 -10.78 -21.32 52.87
CA GLY A 515 -11.03 -20.41 51.76
C GLY A 515 -9.74 -19.84 51.16
N GLU A 516 -8.79 -19.42 52.00
CA GLU A 516 -7.48 -18.91 51.60
C GLU A 516 -6.66 -19.98 50.86
N GLU A 517 -6.61 -21.21 51.36
CA GLU A 517 -5.93 -22.32 50.67
C GLU A 517 -6.55 -22.62 49.29
N ALA A 518 -7.88 -22.58 49.19
CA ALA A 518 -8.57 -22.79 47.92
C ALA A 518 -8.33 -21.65 46.90
N ILE A 519 -8.19 -20.41 47.38
CA ILE A 519 -7.83 -19.26 46.54
C ILE A 519 -6.38 -19.40 46.06
N ASN A 520 -5.44 -19.68 46.96
CA ASN A 520 -4.02 -19.88 46.60
C ASN A 520 -3.84 -20.98 45.55
N TYR A 521 -4.57 -22.10 45.68
CA TYR A 521 -4.53 -23.17 44.68
C TYR A 521 -5.05 -22.72 43.30
N ARG A 522 -6.11 -21.90 43.26
CA ARG A 522 -6.63 -21.34 42.01
C ARG A 522 -5.68 -20.32 41.40
N GLU A 523 -5.07 -19.47 42.22
CA GLU A 523 -4.06 -18.49 41.77
C GLU A 523 -2.84 -19.18 41.18
N GLU A 524 -2.36 -20.28 41.80
CA GLU A 524 -1.23 -21.04 41.25
C GLU A 524 -1.58 -21.67 39.89
N LYS A 525 -2.80 -22.21 39.74
CA LYS A 525 -3.28 -22.70 38.43
C LYS A 525 -3.41 -21.59 37.41
N LEU A 526 -3.93 -20.43 37.81
CA LEU A 526 -4.06 -19.26 36.94
C LEU A 526 -2.67 -18.85 36.42
N LYS A 527 -1.68 -18.77 37.31
CA LYS A 527 -0.30 -18.44 36.97
C LYS A 527 0.31 -19.41 35.96
N LYS A 528 0.08 -20.73 36.12
CA LYS A 528 0.54 -21.75 35.16
C LYS A 528 -0.08 -21.53 33.77
N VAL A 529 -1.39 -21.31 33.71
CA VAL A 529 -2.10 -21.03 32.44
C VAL A 529 -1.64 -19.71 31.81
N GLU A 530 -1.33 -18.68 32.61
CA GLU A 530 -0.79 -17.42 32.12
C GLU A 530 0.62 -17.58 31.54
N GLU A 531 1.48 -18.37 32.18
CA GLU A 531 2.82 -18.69 31.67
C GLU A 531 2.75 -19.49 30.36
N GLU A 532 1.84 -20.48 30.25
CA GLU A 532 1.60 -21.22 29.01
C GLU A 532 1.08 -20.31 27.89
N ASN A 533 0.11 -19.44 28.19
CA ASN A 533 -0.40 -18.47 27.23
C ASN A 533 0.70 -17.51 26.75
N LYS A 534 1.63 -17.12 27.63
CA LYS A 534 2.76 -16.28 27.26
C LYS A 534 3.70 -17.01 26.30
N LYS A 535 4.05 -18.27 26.59
CA LYS A 535 4.88 -19.11 25.70
C LYS A 535 4.25 -19.27 24.32
N ILE A 536 2.96 -19.62 24.25
CA ILE A 536 2.24 -19.79 22.98
C ILE A 536 2.22 -18.47 22.19
N LYS A 537 2.03 -17.32 22.86
CA LYS A 537 2.09 -16.02 22.19
C LYS A 537 3.48 -15.68 21.66
N GLU A 538 4.53 -15.99 22.40
CA GLU A 538 5.92 -15.80 21.96
C GLU A 538 6.23 -16.67 20.75
N GLU A 539 5.83 -17.95 20.76
CA GLU A 539 5.97 -18.85 19.61
C GLU A 539 5.19 -18.34 18.38
N LEU A 540 3.93 -17.92 18.56
CA LEU A 540 3.11 -17.39 17.47
C LEU A 540 3.73 -16.12 16.87
N ASN A 541 4.23 -15.22 17.72
CA ASN A 541 4.88 -13.99 17.29
C ASN A 541 6.18 -14.24 16.52
N ASN A 542 6.87 -15.35 16.76
CA ASN A 542 8.08 -15.72 16.04
C ASN A 542 7.77 -16.43 14.71
N VAL A 543 6.81 -17.35 14.71
CA VAL A 543 6.54 -18.22 13.55
C VAL A 543 5.70 -17.53 12.48
N VAL A 544 4.66 -16.77 12.86
CA VAL A 544 3.71 -16.19 11.90
C VAL A 544 4.37 -15.18 10.95
N PRO A 545 5.24 -14.26 11.40
CA PRO A 545 5.92 -13.33 10.49
C PRO A 545 6.83 -14.03 9.50
N VAL A 546 7.52 -15.09 9.92
CA VAL A 546 8.41 -15.87 9.04
C VAL A 546 7.62 -16.59 7.97
N LEU A 547 6.52 -17.28 8.32
CA LEU A 547 5.67 -17.94 7.34
C LEU A 547 5.01 -16.95 6.38
N ARG A 548 4.63 -15.77 6.87
CA ARG A 548 4.10 -14.70 6.02
C ARG A 548 5.16 -14.19 5.03
N ALA A 549 6.36 -13.91 5.51
CA ALA A 549 7.47 -13.49 4.66
C ALA A 549 7.82 -14.55 3.61
N GLN A 550 7.81 -15.84 3.99
CA GLN A 550 8.02 -16.94 3.05
C GLN A 550 6.95 -16.98 1.95
N ALA A 551 5.67 -16.82 2.33
CA ALA A 551 4.57 -16.77 1.35
C ALA A 551 4.67 -15.55 0.41
N GLU A 552 5.13 -14.40 0.91
CA GLU A 552 5.36 -13.19 0.12
C GLU A 552 6.52 -13.38 -0.87
N VAL A 553 7.63 -14.01 -0.44
CA VAL A 553 8.76 -14.33 -1.32
C VAL A 553 8.34 -15.29 -2.43
N TRP A 554 7.67 -16.40 -2.10
CA TRP A 554 7.20 -17.34 -3.11
C TRP A 554 6.23 -16.73 -4.11
N LYS A 555 5.36 -15.83 -3.64
CA LYS A 555 4.47 -15.09 -4.54
C LYS A 555 5.27 -14.18 -5.48
N SER A 556 6.25 -13.45 -4.95
CA SER A 556 7.13 -12.59 -5.74
C SER A 556 7.92 -13.39 -6.78
N ASP A 557 8.48 -14.53 -6.40
CA ASP A 557 9.24 -15.40 -7.29
C ASP A 557 8.34 -15.98 -8.40
N PHE A 558 7.12 -16.38 -8.05
CA PHE A 558 6.13 -16.86 -9.03
C PHE A 558 5.71 -15.76 -10.01
N ASP A 559 5.46 -14.54 -9.52
CA ASP A 559 5.12 -13.41 -10.38
C ASP A 559 6.30 -13.04 -11.31
N ALA A 560 7.54 -13.06 -10.80
CA ALA A 560 8.74 -12.81 -11.60
C ALA A 560 8.94 -13.88 -12.70
N GLU A 561 8.71 -15.16 -12.38
CA GLU A 561 8.77 -16.26 -13.34
C GLU A 561 7.68 -16.13 -14.40
N ARG A 562 6.45 -15.79 -14.01
CA ARG A 562 5.36 -15.53 -14.96
C ARG A 562 5.73 -14.39 -15.91
N ASP A 563 6.19 -13.26 -15.39
CA ASP A 563 6.54 -12.08 -16.19
C ASP A 563 7.75 -12.36 -17.11
N SER A 564 8.69 -13.21 -16.68
CA SER A 564 9.79 -13.71 -17.52
C SER A 564 9.26 -14.58 -18.67
N ARG A 565 8.36 -15.52 -18.35
CA ARG A 565 7.77 -16.44 -19.31
C ARG A 565 6.89 -15.73 -20.34
N GLU A 566 6.11 -14.74 -19.93
CA GLU A 566 5.31 -13.92 -20.84
C GLU A 566 6.19 -13.13 -21.82
N ARG A 567 7.31 -12.57 -21.35
CA ARG A 567 8.31 -11.90 -22.20
C ARG A 567 8.93 -12.86 -23.21
N LEU A 568 9.35 -14.04 -22.77
CA LEU A 568 9.89 -15.07 -23.66
C LEU A 568 8.85 -15.51 -24.71
N HIS A 569 7.58 -15.66 -24.32
CA HIS A 569 6.51 -15.97 -25.27
C HIS A 569 6.28 -14.85 -26.28
N ALA A 570 6.33 -13.59 -25.86
CA ALA A 570 6.23 -12.44 -26.75
C ALA A 570 7.39 -12.38 -27.75
N GLU A 571 8.64 -12.57 -27.27
CA GLU A 571 9.84 -12.62 -28.12
C GLU A 571 9.78 -13.78 -29.11
N LYS A 572 9.38 -14.97 -28.66
CA LYS A 572 9.16 -16.13 -29.53
C LYS A 572 8.16 -15.80 -30.63
N SER A 573 7.01 -15.19 -30.29
CA SER A 573 5.99 -14.82 -31.28
C SER A 573 6.51 -13.77 -32.27
N GLN A 574 7.32 -12.82 -31.81
CA GLN A 574 7.97 -11.84 -32.68
C GLN A 574 8.94 -12.51 -33.66
N LEU A 575 9.85 -13.36 -33.17
CA LEU A 575 10.81 -14.09 -34.00
C LEU A 575 10.13 -15.02 -35.00
N GLU A 576 9.04 -15.69 -34.62
CA GLU A 576 8.22 -16.48 -35.54
C GLU A 576 7.63 -15.63 -36.67
N ASN A 577 7.17 -14.40 -36.37
CA ASN A 577 6.65 -13.48 -37.37
C ASN A 577 7.76 -12.97 -38.30
N GLU A 578 8.93 -12.61 -37.76
CA GLU A 578 10.10 -12.20 -38.54
C GLU A 578 10.58 -13.32 -39.47
N LEU A 579 10.63 -14.57 -38.97
CA LEU A 579 10.98 -15.74 -39.77
C LEU A 579 9.99 -15.95 -40.92
N LYS A 580 8.67 -15.86 -40.65
CA LYS A 580 7.64 -15.95 -41.71
C LYS A 580 7.80 -14.85 -42.76
N GLN A 581 8.11 -13.62 -42.35
CA GLN A 581 8.36 -12.52 -43.29
C GLN A 581 9.61 -12.76 -44.15
N LEU A 582 10.70 -13.25 -43.55
CA LEU A 582 11.93 -13.60 -44.28
C LEU A 582 11.71 -14.76 -45.25
N GLN A 583 10.97 -15.79 -44.83
CA GLN A 583 10.58 -16.90 -45.71
C GLN A 583 9.75 -16.40 -46.91
N LEU A 584 8.76 -15.53 -46.67
CA LEU A 584 7.98 -14.92 -47.74
C LEU A 584 8.84 -14.09 -48.69
N ARG A 585 9.81 -13.33 -48.16
CA ARG A 585 10.73 -12.53 -48.98
C ARG A 585 11.65 -13.40 -49.82
N ASN A 586 12.18 -14.49 -49.27
CA ASN A 586 12.97 -15.46 -50.02
C ASN A 586 12.16 -16.11 -51.14
N GLN A 587 10.91 -16.49 -50.86
CA GLN A 587 10.02 -17.05 -51.89
C GLN A 587 9.79 -16.04 -53.02
N GLN A 588 9.52 -14.76 -52.70
CA GLN A 588 9.38 -13.71 -53.70
C GLN A 588 10.64 -13.54 -54.56
N LEU A 589 11.83 -13.57 -53.96
CA LEU A 589 13.09 -13.46 -54.70
C LEU A 589 13.34 -14.67 -55.61
N LEU A 590 12.98 -15.88 -55.17
CA LEU A 590 13.02 -17.08 -56.00
C LEU A 590 12.07 -16.96 -57.20
N ASP A 591 10.84 -16.48 -56.98
CA ASP A 591 9.87 -16.25 -58.06
C ASP A 591 10.36 -15.16 -59.04
N GLU A 592 10.98 -14.09 -58.55
CA GLU A 592 11.59 -13.03 -59.36
C GLU A 592 12.74 -13.57 -60.22
N MET A 593 13.62 -14.39 -59.64
CA MET A 593 14.71 -15.10 -60.33
C MET A 593 14.18 -16.03 -61.44
N GLU A 594 13.15 -16.83 -61.14
CA GLU A 594 12.54 -17.73 -62.12
C GLU A 594 11.88 -16.95 -63.25
N ASN A 595 11.17 -15.87 -62.94
CA ASN A 595 10.56 -14.97 -63.92
C ASN A 595 11.59 -14.26 -64.79
N PHE A 596 12.76 -13.90 -64.24
CA PHE A 596 13.86 -13.32 -65.00
C PHE A 596 14.48 -14.36 -65.95
N SER A 597 14.74 -15.58 -65.47
CA SER A 597 15.24 -16.69 -66.29
C SER A 597 14.29 -17.03 -67.44
N LYS A 598 12.98 -17.11 -67.16
CA LYS A 598 11.93 -17.30 -68.19
C LYS A 598 11.94 -16.18 -69.23
N ARG A 599 12.05 -14.91 -68.81
CA ARG A 599 12.13 -13.76 -69.72
C ARG A 599 13.38 -13.81 -70.59
N GLN A 600 14.55 -14.09 -70.02
CA GLN A 600 15.79 -14.23 -70.80
C GLN A 600 15.70 -15.36 -71.83
N PHE A 601 15.12 -16.50 -71.45
CA PHE A 601 14.92 -17.61 -72.37
C PHE A 601 14.00 -17.22 -73.54
N GLN A 602 12.87 -16.56 -73.26
CA GLN A 602 11.96 -16.06 -74.30
C GLN A 602 12.64 -15.04 -75.23
N GLU A 603 13.46 -14.14 -74.70
CA GLU A 603 14.19 -13.15 -75.48
C GLU A 603 15.26 -13.80 -76.38
N MET A 604 15.99 -14.79 -75.87
CA MET A 604 16.95 -15.58 -76.65
C MET A 604 16.23 -16.31 -77.80
N GLN A 605 15.08 -16.92 -77.53
CA GLN A 605 14.26 -17.59 -78.54
C GLN A 605 13.76 -16.62 -79.61
N GLN A 606 13.35 -15.40 -79.24
CA GLN A 606 12.95 -14.35 -80.20
C GLN A 606 14.12 -13.86 -81.07
N ARG A 607 15.33 -13.72 -80.51
CA ARG A 607 16.53 -13.34 -81.28
C ARG A 607 16.93 -14.41 -82.29
N HIS A 608 16.79 -15.68 -81.94
CA HIS A 608 17.07 -16.80 -82.84
C HIS A 608 15.94 -17.09 -83.84
N ALA A 609 14.69 -16.71 -83.54
CA ALA A 609 13.57 -16.79 -84.49
C ALA A 609 13.66 -15.74 -85.61
N ASN A 610 14.37 -14.63 -85.41
CA ASN A 610 14.51 -13.53 -86.38
C ASN A 610 15.83 -13.52 -87.19
N GLN A 611 16.72 -14.50 -87.01
CA GLN A 611 17.96 -14.63 -87.80
C GLN A 611 17.96 -15.93 -88.61
N GLY A 612 17.48 -15.84 -89.85
CA GLY A 612 17.68 -16.86 -90.87
C GLY A 612 19.15 -16.93 -91.31
N PHE A 613 19.77 -18.10 -91.08
CA PHE A 613 20.93 -18.74 -91.72
C PHE A 613 21.86 -17.93 -92.65
N GLN A 614 23.19 -17.95 -92.37
CA GLN A 614 24.23 -18.52 -93.28
C GLN A 614 25.68 -18.56 -92.68
N HIS A 615 26.29 -19.76 -92.75
CA HIS A 615 27.73 -20.15 -92.92
C HIS A 615 28.81 -19.77 -91.86
N SER A 616 29.85 -20.58 -91.56
CA SER A 616 30.49 -21.68 -92.31
C SER A 616 31.24 -22.73 -91.45
N LEU A 617 31.21 -23.99 -91.94
CA LEU A 617 32.23 -25.07 -91.98
C LEU A 617 33.37 -25.08 -90.92
N GLN A 618 33.53 -26.13 -90.11
CA GLN A 618 34.00 -27.50 -90.40
C GLN A 618 35.50 -27.62 -90.78
N GLN A 619 36.15 -28.61 -90.13
CA GLN A 619 37.40 -29.33 -90.50
C GLN A 619 38.67 -28.74 -89.84
N HIS A 620 39.55 -29.44 -89.11
CA HIS A 620 40.29 -30.66 -89.47
C HIS A 620 40.86 -31.43 -88.22
N LEU A 621 40.57 -32.74 -88.18
CA LEU A 621 41.37 -33.94 -87.80
C LEU A 621 42.57 -33.93 -86.79
N ARG A 622 42.42 -34.81 -85.79
CA ARG A 622 43.32 -35.88 -85.23
C ARG A 622 44.75 -35.57 -84.72
N VAL A 623 45.04 -36.10 -83.50
CA VAL A 623 46.07 -37.09 -83.07
C VAL A 623 46.64 -36.78 -81.67
N GLY A 624 46.73 -37.79 -80.79
CA GLY A 624 47.68 -37.85 -79.64
C GLY A 624 47.11 -37.39 -78.30
N GLN A 625 46.64 -38.25 -77.39
CA GLN A 625 47.38 -39.13 -76.46
C GLN A 625 48.18 -38.39 -75.35
N GLN A 626 47.82 -38.72 -74.10
CA GLN A 626 48.59 -38.73 -72.83
C GLN A 626 48.40 -37.60 -71.80
N ASN A 627 48.05 -38.06 -70.58
CA ASN A 627 48.48 -37.60 -69.23
C ASN A 627 48.08 -36.18 -68.78
N HIS A 628 47.58 -35.91 -67.56
CA HIS A 628 47.54 -36.56 -66.25
C HIS A 628 46.20 -36.18 -65.58
N GLY A 629 45.52 -36.97 -64.75
CA GLY A 629 45.97 -37.49 -63.46
C GLY A 629 45.02 -36.96 -62.37
N SER A 630 44.21 -37.87 -61.83
CA SER A 630 43.16 -37.72 -60.81
C SER A 630 43.73 -37.43 -59.39
N PRO A 631 42.99 -37.71 -58.30
CA PRO A 631 42.08 -36.88 -57.49
C PRO A 631 42.73 -36.50 -56.14
N TYR A 632 42.04 -35.81 -55.20
CA TYR A 632 42.03 -36.15 -53.75
C TYR A 632 41.19 -35.18 -52.89
N GLN A 633 40.54 -35.77 -51.88
CA GLN A 633 39.80 -35.19 -50.75
C GLN A 633 40.67 -34.31 -49.82
N PRO A 634 40.10 -33.45 -48.97
CA PRO A 634 40.79 -32.91 -47.81
C PRO A 634 40.42 -33.67 -46.52
N PRO A 635 41.40 -34.03 -45.67
CA PRO A 635 41.19 -34.61 -44.35
C PRO A 635 41.39 -33.62 -43.19
N THR A 636 40.91 -34.06 -42.03
CA THR A 636 41.17 -33.65 -40.63
C THR A 636 42.66 -33.52 -40.28
N TYR A 637 43.05 -32.65 -39.33
CA TYR A 637 44.07 -32.94 -38.29
C TYR A 637 44.06 -31.90 -37.14
N THR A 638 44.50 -32.40 -35.98
CA THR A 638 44.60 -31.84 -34.63
C THR A 638 46.01 -31.32 -34.29
N THR A 639 46.07 -30.28 -33.43
CA THR A 639 47.01 -29.99 -32.30
C THR A 639 48.52 -29.62 -32.45
N GLN A 640 48.93 -28.72 -31.52
CA GLN A 640 50.27 -28.32 -30.96
C GLN A 640 51.14 -27.27 -31.72
N SER A 641 51.84 -26.28 -31.13
CA SER A 641 51.99 -25.70 -29.76
C SER A 641 53.03 -24.52 -29.70
N TYR A 642 52.76 -23.45 -28.90
CA TYR A 642 53.61 -22.39 -28.23
C TYR A 642 54.52 -21.37 -29.02
N PRO A 643 54.95 -20.19 -28.46
CA PRO A 643 54.64 -19.48 -27.18
C PRO A 643 54.26 -17.96 -27.27
N GLY A 644 53.88 -17.33 -26.12
CA GLY A 644 53.33 -15.95 -25.93
C GLY A 644 54.32 -14.75 -26.04
N PRO A 645 54.02 -13.49 -25.55
CA PRO A 645 53.33 -13.18 -24.27
C PRO A 645 52.37 -11.94 -24.18
N ALA A 646 51.68 -11.87 -23.01
CA ALA A 646 51.37 -10.69 -22.15
C ALA A 646 50.06 -9.85 -22.27
N ALA A 647 49.44 -9.70 -21.06
CA ALA A 647 48.46 -8.72 -20.54
C ALA A 647 46.97 -8.89 -20.95
N GLY A 648 45.96 -8.88 -20.06
CA GLY A 648 45.84 -8.73 -18.60
C GLY A 648 44.35 -8.45 -18.21
N ALA A 649 43.94 -8.91 -17.01
CA ALA A 649 42.66 -8.72 -16.29
C ALA A 649 41.42 -9.48 -16.85
N GLY A 650 40.68 -10.35 -16.15
CA GLY A 650 40.35 -10.54 -14.71
C GLY A 650 38.82 -10.46 -14.61
N ALA A 651 38.01 -11.28 -13.93
CA ALA A 651 38.17 -12.45 -13.06
C ALA A 651 36.81 -13.20 -13.06
N VAL A 652 36.88 -14.50 -12.78
CA VAL A 652 35.79 -15.46 -12.54
C VAL A 652 35.50 -15.56 -11.03
N TYR A 653 34.31 -16.02 -10.63
CA TYR A 653 34.01 -17.09 -9.65
C TYR A 653 32.47 -17.09 -9.46
N ASP A 654 31.65 -18.06 -9.88
CA ASP A 654 31.59 -19.54 -9.77
C ASP A 654 30.73 -20.05 -8.58
N ASN A 655 30.10 -21.18 -8.86
CA ASN A 655 28.93 -21.84 -8.26
C ASN A 655 29.08 -22.33 -6.82
N ARG A 656 27.93 -22.55 -6.13
CA ARG A 656 27.73 -23.80 -5.37
C ARG A 656 26.28 -24.14 -5.03
N SER A 657 25.94 -25.39 -5.33
CA SER A 657 24.69 -26.13 -5.09
C SER A 657 24.43 -26.49 -3.62
N THR A 658 23.16 -26.80 -3.31
CA THR A 658 22.79 -27.81 -2.31
C THR A 658 21.48 -28.53 -2.68
N ASN A 659 21.55 -29.86 -2.71
CA ASN A 659 20.45 -30.83 -2.80
C ASN A 659 19.57 -30.86 -1.54
N MET A 660 18.29 -31.19 -1.68
CA MET A 660 17.52 -32.05 -0.76
C MET A 660 16.33 -32.71 -1.49
N THR A 661 16.10 -33.97 -1.15
CA THR A 661 15.31 -34.99 -1.84
C THR A 661 13.89 -35.15 -1.25
N MET A 662 13.00 -35.80 -2.04
CA MET A 662 11.76 -36.54 -1.70
C MET A 662 10.40 -35.82 -1.76
N GLY A 663 9.52 -36.34 -2.63
CA GLY A 663 8.06 -36.20 -2.55
C GLY A 663 7.29 -36.32 -3.88
N GLN A 664 7.11 -37.54 -4.40
CA GLN A 664 6.37 -37.87 -5.63
C GLN A 664 4.86 -37.55 -5.58
N SER A 665 4.28 -37.14 -6.71
CA SER A 665 3.01 -37.68 -7.25
C SER A 665 2.90 -37.40 -8.76
N HIS A 666 2.52 -38.43 -9.52
CA HIS A 666 2.50 -38.55 -10.99
C HIS A 666 1.26 -37.97 -11.68
N GLY A 667 1.40 -37.67 -12.97
CA GLY A 667 0.31 -37.68 -13.98
C GLY A 667 0.78 -37.23 -15.37
N GLY A 668 1.03 -38.18 -16.28
CA GLY A 668 1.50 -37.99 -17.67
C GLY A 668 0.48 -37.29 -18.59
N SER A 669 0.84 -36.86 -19.80
CA SER A 669 1.11 -37.74 -20.96
C SER A 669 1.84 -36.94 -22.05
N GLN A 670 2.85 -37.54 -22.71
CA GLN A 670 3.51 -36.99 -23.90
C GLN A 670 3.30 -37.95 -25.08
N GLU A 671 2.89 -37.36 -26.19
CA GLU A 671 2.79 -37.96 -27.52
C GLU A 671 4.18 -38.21 -28.11
N GLY A 672 4.23 -39.20 -29.00
CA GLY A 672 5.45 -39.65 -29.65
C GLY A 672 5.99 -38.68 -30.68
N GLU A 673 7.19 -38.16 -30.42
CA GLU A 673 8.13 -37.73 -31.45
C GLU A 673 9.13 -38.87 -31.68
N GLU A 674 9.49 -39.11 -32.95
CA GLU A 674 10.51 -40.07 -33.37
C GLU A 674 11.81 -39.81 -32.60
N LEU A 675 12.09 -40.64 -31.60
CA LEU A 675 13.32 -40.59 -30.82
C LEU A 675 14.48 -40.95 -31.75
N GLN A 676 15.32 -39.95 -32.07
CA GLN A 676 16.66 -40.22 -32.56
C GLN A 676 17.35 -41.13 -31.53
N GLN A 677 17.67 -42.35 -31.96
CA GLN A 677 18.33 -43.34 -31.10
C GLN A 677 19.78 -42.90 -30.89
N PHE A 678 20.14 -42.52 -29.67
CA PHE A 678 21.47 -42.06 -29.32
C PHE A 678 22.30 -43.24 -28.82
N GLU A 679 23.41 -43.57 -29.50
CA GLU A 679 24.26 -44.71 -29.15
C GLU A 679 25.58 -44.26 -28.50
N CYS A 680 25.95 -44.90 -27.39
CA CYS A 680 27.25 -44.70 -26.77
C CYS A 680 28.36 -45.25 -27.67
N PRO A 681 29.31 -44.42 -28.14
CA PRO A 681 30.36 -44.88 -29.06
C PRO A 681 31.38 -45.85 -28.42
N LYS A 682 31.33 -46.04 -27.10
CA LYS A 682 32.23 -46.96 -26.37
C LYS A 682 31.65 -48.36 -26.22
N CYS A 683 30.35 -48.50 -25.91
CA CYS A 683 29.71 -49.78 -25.63
C CYS A 683 28.49 -50.08 -26.53
N ASN A 684 28.15 -49.18 -27.46
CA ASN A 684 26.98 -49.22 -28.35
C ASN A 684 25.63 -49.38 -27.63
N GLN A 685 25.54 -48.94 -26.38
CA GLN A 685 24.28 -48.93 -25.66
C GLN A 685 23.38 -47.80 -26.18
N THR A 686 22.15 -48.14 -26.53
CA THR A 686 21.13 -47.21 -27.03
C THR A 686 20.44 -46.51 -25.87
N CYS A 687 20.49 -45.19 -25.88
CA CYS A 687 19.91 -44.30 -24.89
C CYS A 687 18.70 -43.56 -25.49
N PRO A 688 17.62 -43.37 -24.71
CA PRO A 688 16.38 -42.77 -25.20
C PRO A 688 16.47 -41.26 -25.44
N ASP A 689 17.43 -40.58 -24.81
CA ASP A 689 17.64 -39.14 -24.93
C ASP A 689 19.12 -38.79 -24.69
N MET A 690 19.49 -37.56 -25.05
CA MET A 690 20.87 -37.08 -24.98
C MET A 690 21.36 -36.92 -23.54
N ASP A 691 20.52 -36.52 -22.57
CA ASP A 691 20.97 -36.38 -21.18
C ASP A 691 21.34 -37.75 -20.59
N THR A 692 20.54 -38.77 -20.88
CA THR A 692 20.82 -40.16 -20.49
C THR A 692 22.10 -40.69 -21.15
N LEU A 693 22.34 -40.35 -22.43
CA LEU A 693 23.59 -40.70 -23.10
C LEU A 693 24.79 -39.97 -22.46
N GLN A 694 24.65 -38.71 -22.08
CA GLN A 694 25.74 -37.91 -21.48
C GLN A 694 26.16 -38.47 -20.12
N ILE A 695 25.20 -38.83 -19.28
CA ILE A 695 25.45 -39.48 -17.99
C ILE A 695 26.13 -40.83 -18.21
N HIS A 696 25.59 -41.64 -19.14
CA HIS A 696 26.15 -42.95 -19.43
C HIS A 696 27.57 -42.87 -20.00
N VAL A 697 27.85 -41.94 -20.92
CA VAL A 697 29.18 -41.77 -21.51
C VAL A 697 30.20 -41.34 -20.45
N LEU A 698 29.83 -40.47 -19.51
CA LEU A 698 30.69 -40.08 -18.39
C LEU A 698 31.04 -41.29 -17.51
N ASP A 699 30.05 -42.08 -17.11
CA ASP A 699 30.28 -43.29 -16.31
C ASP A 699 31.03 -44.38 -17.08
N CYS A 700 30.74 -44.53 -18.38
CA CYS A 700 31.31 -45.56 -19.24
C CYS A 700 32.78 -45.26 -19.58
N ILE A 701 33.17 -43.98 -19.72
CA ILE A 701 34.57 -43.58 -19.93
C ILE A 701 35.40 -43.83 -18.67
N ASP A 702 34.83 -43.59 -17.48
CA ASP A 702 35.54 -43.73 -16.20
C ASP A 702 35.80 -45.19 -15.77
N GLN A 703 35.11 -46.17 -16.36
CA GLN A 703 35.28 -47.60 -16.04
C GLN A 703 36.55 -48.28 -16.60
N ASP A 704 37.45 -47.57 -17.29
CA ASP A 704 38.75 -48.11 -17.73
C ASP A 704 39.95 -47.68 -16.86
N MET A 705 39.71 -47.05 -15.70
CA MET A 705 40.75 -46.68 -14.74
C MET A 705 40.74 -47.58 -13.49
N THR A 706 40.37 -48.86 -13.65
CA THR A 706 40.57 -49.93 -12.65
C THR A 706 40.98 -51.25 -13.30
#